data_AF-A0A953Y9N8-F1
#
_entry.id   AF-A0A953Y9N8-F1
#
_cell.length_a   1.000
_cell.length_b   1.000
_cell.length_c   1.000
_cell.angle_alpha   90.00
_cell.angle_beta   90.00
_cell.angle_gamma   90.00
#
_symmetry.space_group_name_H-M   'P 1'
#
loop_
_entity.id
_entity.type
_entity.pdbx_description
1 polymer ?
#
loop_
_entity_poly.entity_id
_entity_poly.type
_entity_poly.pdbx_seq_one_letter_code
_entity_poly.pdbx_strand_id
1 'polypeptide(L)'
;MQLRGHVEFTDLFPEFREIVASAQTEADYKARVWGWIDAQRSGALGPFLRDMEQFFSRLYKLPSLAEARESVARLADAQHVERARAACARVEEVSGVALDCGVILLAGLERPEGYSRFHCGRNTVHIGLDHASNLRFADHLEIIMAHELTHALRDPVPAVLADRGGWPSMSHDDFVARYPFREHLVSEALATATSELAYPGRPAQRYVYFDAEDYAWCERHRAEVLSRVARAVETDESFRTFYATDVIAPGSPDCCDYYLALHLGRFALRRAPLAQLLGMPSSEFLEAYWADFVADFTSRPLADDAGPPTPGGPELARALDLDFVPPLVKRFYRELVSQLTPSAAGEDSPETQLTAATAAAGLNYGGGPYDVYPYPLVLTHDDLDYLRWVTERLASSIERVVELYRSDPEVRAYFALPPHLEQLALLDPGYRPLVPIGRFDSYWNGRRLQFLELNTNGTAGILLADRLPGLYEALPQLGPLLRRHGLAGLPLRAKLQETLLDTWRQARPGRDRPGLVAILDWSGQPTGSELSQLAEVLSAEGLPTAVVHPESLEFDGERLSSGGRVIDLVYRRLTTLDLVERADELEPFFAACRADAAVVVGSFPADVAHSKRMFAFLTDERWRRHFSMEERALIDAHVPWTRILRPSRTIYRGQAGELLQLALEQRERLVLKPTEGFEGRGVLLGVETAPDVWAAEVQRRFGGPHLVQEYVEPPQRIVHLQGPDGAVHETPLFLHVGEFVLSGRLAGLLVRASLERVLAVESTERALPCFVLDPDLATGPDQGLR
;
A
#
# COMPACT_ATOMS: atom_id res chain seq x y z
N MET A 1 44.86 10.74 -27.69
CA MET A 1 44.62 11.69 -26.59
C MET A 1 43.59 11.02 -25.68
N GLN A 2 44.04 10.25 -24.69
CA GLN A 2 43.14 9.55 -23.75
C GLN A 2 42.47 10.64 -22.90
N LEU A 3 41.18 10.86 -23.11
CA LEU A 3 40.35 11.60 -22.17
C LEU A 3 40.41 10.82 -20.85
N ARG A 4 41.04 11.40 -19.82
CA ARG A 4 40.94 10.87 -18.46
C ARG A 4 39.45 10.86 -18.10
N GLY A 5 38.95 9.74 -17.56
CA GLY A 5 37.58 9.64 -17.06
C GLY A 5 37.28 10.79 -16.08
N HIS A 6 36.05 11.29 -16.10
CA HIS A 6 35.63 12.42 -15.27
C HIS A 6 34.51 12.00 -14.32
N VAL A 7 34.80 11.96 -13.02
CA VAL A 7 33.79 11.75 -11.98
C VAL A 7 33.28 13.10 -11.46
N GLU A 8 31.99 13.35 -11.66
CA GLU A 8 31.31 14.56 -11.16
C GLU A 8 30.65 14.25 -9.81
N PHE A 9 30.96 15.05 -8.78
CA PHE A 9 30.39 14.86 -7.44
C PHE A 9 29.37 15.95 -7.13
N THR A 10 28.20 15.53 -6.66
CA THR A 10 27.17 16.39 -6.07
C THR A 10 26.90 15.91 -4.66
N ASP A 11 27.08 16.77 -3.66
CA ASP A 11 26.76 16.48 -2.26
C ASP A 11 25.57 17.31 -1.82
N LEU A 12 24.45 16.64 -1.57
CA LEU A 12 23.18 17.24 -1.17
C LEU A 12 22.91 17.08 0.33
N PHE A 13 23.76 16.35 1.05
CA PHE A 13 23.61 16.15 2.48
C PHE A 13 23.69 17.46 3.31
N PRO A 14 24.53 18.46 2.95
CA PRO A 14 24.54 19.74 3.66
C PRO A 14 23.20 20.47 3.66
N GLU A 15 22.45 20.41 2.55
CA GLU A 15 21.11 21.02 2.44
C GLU A 15 20.12 20.32 3.37
N PHE A 16 20.11 18.99 3.38
CA PHE A 16 19.27 18.21 4.28
C PHE A 16 19.60 18.48 5.75
N ARG A 17 20.88 18.55 6.10
CA ARG A 17 21.34 18.89 7.46
C ARG A 17 20.83 20.26 7.90
N GLU A 18 20.81 21.26 7.03
CA GLU A 18 20.28 22.58 7.34
C GLU A 18 18.76 22.56 7.58
N ILE A 19 18.02 21.78 6.79
CA ILE A 19 16.58 21.56 6.99
C ILE A 19 16.31 20.96 8.37
N VAL A 20 17.04 19.90 8.74
CA VAL A 20 16.89 19.22 10.03
C VAL A 20 17.27 20.14 11.20
N ALA A 21 18.35 20.91 11.05
CA ALA A 21 18.85 21.82 12.09
C ALA A 21 17.91 23.01 12.34
N SER A 22 17.30 23.55 11.29
CA SER A 22 16.41 24.73 11.38
C SER A 22 14.98 24.39 11.80
N ALA A 23 14.54 23.15 11.59
CA ALA A 23 13.17 22.74 11.88
C ALA A 23 12.83 22.77 13.38
N GLN A 24 11.73 23.46 13.71
CA GLN A 24 11.28 23.62 15.11
C GLN A 24 10.30 22.52 15.54
N THR A 25 9.49 22.03 14.61
CA THR A 25 8.46 21.00 14.86
C THR A 25 8.53 19.91 13.78
N GLU A 26 7.94 18.74 14.05
CA GLU A 26 7.90 17.66 13.06
C GLU A 26 7.14 18.04 11.79
N ALA A 27 6.07 18.83 11.90
CA ALA A 27 5.31 19.33 10.76
C ALA A 27 6.16 20.30 9.90
N ASP A 28 6.87 21.24 10.54
CA ASP A 28 7.78 22.18 9.87
C ASP A 28 8.93 21.45 9.17
N TYR A 29 9.50 20.44 9.83
CA TYR A 29 10.50 19.55 9.23
C TYR A 29 9.96 18.86 7.97
N LYS A 30 8.81 18.18 8.07
CA LYS A 30 8.23 17.43 6.94
C LYS A 30 7.91 18.36 5.77
N ALA A 31 7.31 19.52 6.03
CA ALA A 31 7.02 20.51 4.99
C ALA A 31 8.28 21.01 4.26
N ARG A 32 9.36 21.27 4.99
CA ARG A 32 10.64 21.71 4.41
C ARG A 32 11.31 20.62 3.58
N VAL A 33 11.31 19.38 4.07
CA VAL A 33 11.87 18.25 3.30
C VAL A 33 11.06 18.04 2.03
N TRP A 34 9.73 18.11 2.07
CA TRP A 34 8.90 18.02 0.88
C TRP A 34 9.16 19.16 -0.11
N GLY A 35 9.23 20.41 0.37
CA GLY A 35 9.57 21.54 -0.48
C GLY A 35 10.97 21.41 -1.12
N TRP A 36 11.93 20.83 -0.38
CA TRP A 36 13.26 20.52 -0.90
C TRP A 36 13.22 19.42 -1.96
N ILE A 37 12.53 18.30 -1.71
CA ILE A 37 12.32 17.22 -2.70
C ILE A 37 11.71 17.79 -3.99
N ASP A 38 10.68 18.62 -3.87
CA ASP A 38 10.00 19.21 -5.03
C ASP A 38 10.91 20.15 -5.83
N ALA A 39 11.75 20.95 -5.17
CA ALA A 39 12.75 21.77 -5.85
C ALA A 39 13.74 20.90 -6.64
N GLN A 40 14.13 19.76 -6.06
CA GLN A 40 15.07 18.81 -6.66
C GLN A 40 14.48 18.03 -7.84
N ARG A 41 13.15 17.99 -8.05
CA ARG A 41 12.51 17.36 -9.23
C ARG A 41 12.99 17.92 -10.56
N SER A 42 13.35 19.19 -10.58
CA SER A 42 13.93 19.89 -11.73
C SER A 42 15.45 19.96 -11.70
N GLY A 43 16.07 19.49 -10.61
CA GLY A 43 17.50 19.53 -10.34
C GLY A 43 18.18 18.17 -10.45
N ALA A 44 19.27 17.99 -9.70
CA ALA A 44 20.17 16.83 -9.79
C ALA A 44 19.48 15.50 -9.41
N LEU A 45 18.57 15.51 -8.43
CA LEU A 45 17.79 14.31 -8.07
C LEU A 45 16.57 14.08 -8.96
N GLY A 46 16.24 14.98 -9.88
CA GLY A 46 15.01 14.88 -10.68
C GLY A 46 14.82 13.53 -11.37
N PRO A 47 15.83 12.98 -12.07
CA PRO A 47 15.76 11.65 -12.65
C PRO A 47 15.57 10.56 -11.59
N PHE A 48 16.33 10.60 -10.51
CA PHE A 48 16.24 9.64 -9.41
C PHE A 48 14.88 9.66 -8.73
N LEU A 49 14.32 10.83 -8.42
CA LEU A 49 13.00 10.97 -7.79
C LEU A 49 11.90 10.40 -8.69
N ARG A 50 11.96 10.60 -10.01
CA ARG A 50 11.01 9.99 -10.95
C ARG A 50 11.09 8.46 -10.91
N ASP A 51 12.29 7.91 -10.89
CA ASP A 51 12.46 6.46 -10.82
C ASP A 51 11.99 5.93 -9.46
N MET A 52 12.33 6.60 -8.36
CA MET A 52 11.90 6.19 -7.02
C MET A 52 10.39 6.33 -6.81
N GLU A 53 9.71 7.30 -7.41
CA GLU A 53 8.23 7.36 -7.38
C GLU A 53 7.58 6.16 -8.08
N GLN A 54 8.23 5.63 -9.10
CA GLN A 54 7.80 4.42 -9.80
C GLN A 54 8.18 3.14 -9.02
N PHE A 55 9.35 3.12 -8.37
CA PHE A 55 9.95 1.92 -7.76
C PHE A 55 9.80 1.80 -6.23
N PHE A 56 9.47 2.86 -5.51
CA PHE A 56 9.37 2.88 -4.05
C PHE A 56 8.17 3.72 -3.59
N SER A 57 7.11 3.06 -3.16
CA SER A 57 5.95 3.72 -2.55
C SER A 57 6.20 4.26 -1.14
N ARG A 58 7.41 4.08 -0.59
CA ARG A 58 7.81 4.49 0.77
C ARG A 58 8.53 5.83 0.83
N LEU A 59 8.83 6.46 -0.32
CA LEU A 59 9.30 7.85 -0.35
C LEU A 59 8.41 8.80 0.48
N TYR A 60 7.16 8.41 0.76
CA TYR A 60 6.16 9.20 1.46
C TYR A 60 6.17 9.11 3.00
N LYS A 61 6.90 8.16 3.62
CA LYS A 61 7.09 8.14 5.09
C LYS A 61 8.46 8.73 5.42
N LEU A 62 8.51 10.05 5.54
CA LEU A 62 9.70 10.73 6.08
C LEU A 62 9.96 10.25 7.52
N PRO A 63 11.22 10.02 7.92
CA PRO A 63 11.57 9.73 9.32
C PRO A 63 11.05 10.85 10.23
N SER A 64 10.83 10.56 11.50
CA SER A 64 10.52 11.60 12.49
C SER A 64 11.66 12.63 12.56
N LEU A 65 11.35 13.84 13.03
CA LEU A 65 12.39 14.85 13.25
C LEU A 65 13.45 14.36 14.26
N ALA A 66 13.09 13.48 15.20
CA ALA A 66 14.03 12.89 16.14
C ALA A 66 15.03 11.95 15.45
N GLU A 67 14.53 11.00 14.64
CA GLU A 67 15.36 10.08 13.85
C GLU A 67 16.24 10.85 12.85
N ALA A 68 15.68 11.86 12.18
CA ALA A 68 16.44 12.70 11.24
C ALA A 68 17.60 13.44 11.95
N ARG A 69 17.37 13.97 13.16
CA ARG A 69 18.41 14.60 13.98
C ARG A 69 19.49 13.60 14.40
N GLU A 70 19.11 12.38 14.75
CA GLU A 70 20.05 11.32 15.10
C GLU A 70 20.93 10.92 13.92
N SER A 71 20.34 10.68 12.75
CA SER A 71 21.07 10.39 11.52
C SER A 71 22.03 11.51 11.15
N VAL A 72 21.57 12.77 11.22
CA VAL A 72 22.43 13.94 10.99
C VAL A 72 23.59 14.00 11.98
N ALA A 73 23.34 13.74 13.27
CA ALA A 73 24.40 13.75 14.28
C ALA A 73 25.46 12.67 14.05
N ARG A 74 25.05 11.45 13.67
CA ARG A 74 25.98 10.34 13.34
C ARG A 74 26.83 10.64 12.11
N LEU A 75 26.30 11.42 11.17
CA LEU A 75 26.96 11.76 9.91
C LEU A 75 27.74 13.09 9.96
N ALA A 76 27.59 13.90 11.01
CA ALA A 76 28.09 15.28 11.07
C ALA A 76 29.62 15.39 10.95
N ASP A 77 30.36 14.42 11.50
CA ASP A 77 31.82 14.41 11.53
C ASP A 77 32.44 13.58 10.39
N ALA A 78 31.62 12.98 9.53
CA ALA A 78 32.10 12.08 8.50
C ALA A 78 32.44 12.81 7.18
N GLN A 79 33.65 12.57 6.69
CA GLN A 79 34.19 13.12 5.45
C GLN A 79 33.66 12.35 4.22
N HIS A 80 32.35 12.37 4.01
CA HIS A 80 31.67 11.50 3.03
C HIS A 80 32.15 11.73 1.59
N VAL A 81 32.40 12.98 1.21
CA VAL A 81 32.89 13.31 -0.14
C VAL A 81 34.32 12.79 -0.33
N GLU A 82 35.21 12.98 0.65
CA GLU A 82 36.57 12.46 0.59
C GLU A 82 36.60 10.93 0.57
N ARG A 83 35.74 10.28 1.35
CA ARG A 83 35.57 8.83 1.36
C ARG A 83 35.05 8.32 0.02
N ALA A 84 34.05 8.98 -0.57
CA ALA A 84 33.53 8.63 -1.88
C ALA A 84 34.58 8.81 -2.98
N ARG A 85 35.40 9.87 -2.92
CA ARG A 85 36.55 10.07 -3.83
C ARG A 85 37.61 8.97 -3.67
N ALA A 86 37.91 8.59 -2.43
CA ALA A 86 38.82 7.49 -2.15
C ALA A 86 38.28 6.16 -2.71
N ALA A 87 36.97 5.94 -2.60
CA ALA A 87 36.32 4.77 -3.19
C ALA A 87 36.40 4.75 -4.72
N CYS A 88 36.17 5.88 -5.40
CA CYS A 88 36.40 5.98 -6.84
C CYS A 88 37.85 5.63 -7.21
N ALA A 89 38.84 6.24 -6.55
CA ALA A 89 40.25 5.98 -6.81
C ALA A 89 40.61 4.50 -6.58
N ARG A 90 40.04 3.88 -5.54
CA ARG A 90 40.25 2.46 -5.23
C ARG A 90 39.64 1.54 -6.28
N VAL A 91 38.44 1.86 -6.78
CA VAL A 91 37.78 1.11 -7.86
C VAL A 91 38.56 1.22 -9.17
N GLU A 92 39.06 2.41 -9.52
CA GLU A 92 39.93 2.61 -10.69
C GLU A 92 41.24 1.81 -10.55
N GLU A 93 41.83 1.78 -9.35
CA GLU A 93 43.06 1.02 -9.06
C GLU A 93 42.86 -0.49 -9.27
N VAL A 94 41.81 -1.08 -8.70
CA VAL A 94 41.59 -2.53 -8.79
C VAL A 94 41.02 -2.98 -10.13
N SER A 95 40.25 -2.12 -10.81
CA SER A 95 39.72 -2.43 -12.14
C SER A 95 40.71 -2.16 -13.25
N GLY A 96 41.63 -1.20 -13.08
CA GLY A 96 42.49 -0.69 -14.15
C GLY A 96 41.72 0.13 -15.21
N VAL A 97 40.47 0.52 -14.93
CA VAL A 97 39.58 1.28 -15.82
C VAL A 97 39.25 2.62 -15.18
N ALA A 98 39.35 3.70 -15.94
CA ALA A 98 38.98 5.04 -15.46
C ALA A 98 37.46 5.20 -15.39
N LEU A 99 36.95 5.80 -14.31
CA LEU A 99 35.53 6.06 -14.11
C LEU A 99 35.08 7.30 -14.89
N ASP A 100 33.90 7.21 -15.52
CA ASP A 100 33.25 8.34 -16.17
C ASP A 100 31.75 8.35 -15.80
N CYS A 101 31.43 8.94 -14.64
CA CYS A 101 30.08 8.90 -14.06
C CYS A 101 29.79 10.13 -13.18
N GLY A 102 28.51 10.34 -12.88
CA GLY A 102 28.10 11.21 -11.78
C GLY A 102 28.01 10.43 -10.47
N VAL A 103 28.32 11.07 -9.35
CA VAL A 103 28.09 10.55 -7.99
C VAL A 103 27.28 11.60 -7.23
N ILE A 104 26.11 11.20 -6.73
CA ILE A 104 25.24 12.03 -5.90
C ILE A 104 25.17 11.41 -4.51
N LEU A 105 25.66 12.15 -3.52
CA LEU A 105 25.51 11.82 -2.10
C LEU A 105 24.28 12.56 -1.57
N LEU A 106 23.36 11.84 -0.95
CA LEU A 106 22.12 12.41 -0.42
C LEU A 106 21.76 11.84 0.96
N ALA A 107 20.86 12.52 1.66
CA ALA A 107 20.05 11.88 2.68
C ALA A 107 19.01 11.02 1.96
N GLY A 108 19.24 9.71 1.95
CA GLY A 108 18.39 8.71 1.36
C GLY A 108 17.05 8.55 2.09
N LEU A 109 16.82 9.15 3.28
CA LEU A 109 15.55 8.97 3.99
C LEU A 109 15.21 7.48 4.15
N GLU A 110 16.24 6.72 4.53
CA GLU A 110 16.28 5.26 4.58
C GLU A 110 16.31 4.51 3.22
N ARG A 111 16.14 5.14 2.05
CA ARG A 111 16.23 4.47 0.72
C ARG A 111 16.58 5.39 -0.48
N PRO A 112 17.35 4.89 -1.46
CA PRO A 112 18.03 3.61 -1.52
C PRO A 112 19.34 3.66 -0.73
N GLU A 113 19.90 2.50 -0.46
CA GLU A 113 21.27 2.35 0.01
C GLU A 113 22.27 2.83 -1.05
N GLY A 114 22.18 2.27 -2.25
CA GLY A 114 22.91 2.65 -3.46
C GLY A 114 22.06 2.40 -4.71
N TYR A 115 22.27 3.20 -5.75
CA TYR A 115 21.57 3.04 -7.03
C TYR A 115 22.34 3.65 -8.20
N SER A 116 22.82 2.81 -9.12
CA SER A 116 23.44 3.22 -10.38
C SER A 116 22.41 3.38 -11.50
N ARG A 117 22.31 4.60 -12.04
CA ARG A 117 21.36 4.96 -13.09
C ARG A 117 22.07 5.20 -14.41
N PHE A 118 21.94 4.31 -15.37
CA PHE A 118 22.39 4.55 -16.74
C PHE A 118 21.45 5.51 -17.49
N HIS A 119 22.01 6.49 -18.20
CA HIS A 119 21.29 7.31 -19.16
C HIS A 119 22.23 7.88 -20.23
N CYS A 120 21.91 7.66 -21.52
CA CYS A 120 22.64 8.23 -22.65
C CYS A 120 24.16 8.00 -22.60
N GLY A 121 24.60 6.81 -22.18
CA GLY A 121 26.00 6.38 -22.27
C GLY A 121 26.82 6.72 -21.02
N ARG A 122 26.16 7.19 -19.96
CA ARG A 122 26.79 7.59 -18.71
C ARG A 122 25.92 7.16 -17.52
N ASN A 123 26.57 6.68 -16.46
CA ASN A 123 25.89 6.36 -15.21
C ASN A 123 25.91 7.53 -14.24
N THR A 124 24.88 7.63 -13.41
CA THR A 124 24.85 8.46 -12.19
C THR A 124 24.58 7.56 -11.00
N VAL A 125 25.53 7.47 -10.08
CA VAL A 125 25.46 6.68 -8.85
C VAL A 125 24.87 7.54 -7.74
N HIS A 126 23.79 7.07 -7.12
CA HIS A 126 23.11 7.73 -6.01
C HIS A 126 23.37 6.93 -4.73
N ILE A 127 23.74 7.60 -3.65
CA ILE A 127 24.06 6.95 -2.36
C ILE A 127 23.31 7.63 -1.21
N GLY A 128 22.54 6.85 -0.46
CA GLY A 128 21.86 7.29 0.74
C GLY A 128 22.78 7.20 1.96
N LEU A 129 23.33 8.31 2.41
CA LEU A 129 24.30 8.35 3.52
C LEU A 129 23.71 7.93 4.88
N ASP A 130 22.42 8.16 5.08
CA ASP A 130 21.65 7.83 6.27
C ASP A 130 21.00 6.43 6.22
N HIS A 131 21.30 5.61 5.21
CA HIS A 131 20.87 4.21 5.17
C HIS A 131 21.35 3.44 6.42
N ALA A 132 20.50 2.57 6.97
CA ALA A 132 20.78 1.88 8.23
C ALA A 132 22.10 1.10 8.22
N SER A 133 22.47 0.47 7.10
CA SER A 133 23.75 -0.26 6.98
C SER A 133 24.96 0.67 7.02
N ASN A 134 24.86 1.88 6.43
CA ASN A 134 25.90 2.91 6.48
C ASN A 134 26.12 3.43 7.90
N LEU A 135 25.04 3.49 8.69
CA LEU A 135 25.10 3.86 10.11
C LEU A 135 25.57 2.70 11.00
N ARG A 136 25.29 1.44 10.60
CA ARG A 136 25.63 0.23 11.37
C ARG A 136 27.10 -0.15 11.26
N PHE A 137 27.70 0.02 10.08
CA PHE A 137 29.08 -0.35 9.84
C PHE A 137 29.86 0.80 9.23
N ALA A 138 30.90 1.24 9.94
CA ALA A 138 31.69 2.42 9.56
C ALA A 138 32.31 2.32 8.15
N ASP A 139 32.57 1.13 7.64
CA ASP A 139 33.18 0.89 6.32
C ASP A 139 32.17 0.51 5.21
N HIS A 140 30.87 0.62 5.48
CA HIS A 140 29.87 0.16 4.52
C HIS A 140 29.75 1.07 3.30
N LEU A 141 29.89 2.38 3.49
CA LEU A 141 29.83 3.37 2.42
C LEU A 141 30.81 3.00 1.29
N GLU A 142 32.03 2.60 1.64
CA GLU A 142 33.05 2.17 0.69
C GLU A 142 32.65 0.91 -0.08
N ILE A 143 32.00 -0.05 0.58
CA ILE A 143 31.56 -1.30 -0.02
C ILE A 143 30.44 -1.04 -1.02
N ILE A 144 29.38 -0.32 -0.63
CA ILE A 144 28.28 0.00 -1.53
C ILE A 144 28.74 0.91 -2.69
N MET A 145 29.63 1.87 -2.43
CA MET A 145 30.24 2.68 -3.49
C MET A 145 30.99 1.81 -4.50
N ALA A 146 31.82 0.87 -4.05
CA ALA A 146 32.55 -0.01 -4.97
C ALA A 146 31.62 -0.86 -5.83
N HIS A 147 30.52 -1.33 -5.26
CA HIS A 147 29.49 -2.06 -5.97
C HIS A 147 28.83 -1.21 -7.06
N GLU A 148 28.27 -0.06 -6.71
CA GLU A 148 27.53 0.79 -7.66
C GLU A 148 28.44 1.40 -8.74
N LEU A 149 29.69 1.73 -8.40
CA LEU A 149 30.69 2.19 -9.35
C LEU A 149 31.08 1.10 -10.34
N THR A 150 30.93 -0.18 -10.00
CA THR A 150 31.20 -1.27 -10.93
C THR A 150 30.16 -1.31 -12.05
N HIS A 151 28.89 -1.08 -11.73
CA HIS A 151 27.84 -0.90 -12.74
C HIS A 151 28.19 0.29 -13.66
N ALA A 152 28.70 1.39 -13.10
CA ALA A 152 29.16 2.55 -13.88
C ALA A 152 30.36 2.28 -14.81
N LEU A 153 31.19 1.27 -14.51
CA LEU A 153 32.28 0.83 -15.40
C LEU A 153 31.79 -0.10 -16.51
N ARG A 154 30.72 -0.87 -16.26
CA ARG A 154 30.23 -1.93 -17.15
C ARG A 154 29.11 -1.48 -18.07
N ASP A 155 28.09 -0.82 -17.53
CA ASP A 155 26.89 -0.40 -18.25
C ASP A 155 27.16 0.40 -19.54
N PRO A 156 28.11 1.36 -19.59
CA PRO A 156 28.36 2.12 -20.80
C PRO A 156 29.23 1.40 -21.84
N VAL A 157 29.71 0.18 -21.56
CA VAL A 157 30.57 -0.56 -22.49
C VAL A 157 29.76 -0.93 -23.75
N PRO A 158 30.18 -0.51 -24.96
CA PRO A 158 29.40 -0.74 -26.18
C PRO A 158 29.11 -2.21 -26.48
N ALA A 159 30.05 -3.11 -26.20
CA ALA A 159 29.87 -4.54 -26.41
C ALA A 159 28.83 -5.14 -25.45
N VAL A 160 28.85 -4.72 -24.17
CA VAL A 160 27.86 -5.13 -23.15
C VAL A 160 26.47 -4.60 -23.49
N LEU A 161 26.37 -3.34 -23.95
CA LEU A 161 25.10 -2.78 -24.42
C LEU A 161 24.56 -3.53 -25.64
N ALA A 162 25.41 -3.80 -26.63
CA ALA A 162 25.01 -4.46 -27.87
C ALA A 162 24.48 -5.88 -27.64
N ASP A 163 25.03 -6.62 -26.68
CA ASP A 163 24.64 -7.99 -26.31
C ASP A 163 23.14 -8.10 -25.94
N ARG A 164 22.61 -7.05 -25.33
CA ARG A 164 21.19 -6.93 -24.93
C ARG A 164 20.35 -6.06 -25.87
N GLY A 165 20.80 -5.86 -27.12
CA GLY A 165 20.10 -5.06 -28.11
C GLY A 165 20.10 -3.55 -27.82
N GLY A 166 21.10 -3.09 -27.06
CA GLY A 166 21.26 -1.73 -26.61
C GLY A 166 22.17 -0.85 -27.47
N TRP A 167 22.11 0.47 -27.25
CA TRP A 167 22.96 1.48 -27.89
C TRP A 167 23.35 2.59 -26.89
N PRO A 168 24.49 3.30 -27.09
CA PRO A 168 24.98 4.27 -26.11
C PRO A 168 23.99 5.39 -25.76
N SER A 169 23.26 5.94 -26.73
CA SER A 169 22.32 7.06 -26.49
C SER A 169 20.93 6.62 -26.00
N MET A 170 20.77 5.42 -25.44
CA MET A 170 19.46 4.94 -24.98
C MET A 170 19.01 5.68 -23.72
N SER A 171 17.68 5.78 -23.56
CA SER A 171 17.08 6.31 -22.34
C SER A 171 17.24 5.32 -21.16
N HIS A 172 16.95 5.79 -19.95
CA HIS A 172 16.96 4.91 -18.78
C HIS A 172 15.85 3.86 -18.87
N ASP A 173 14.66 4.27 -19.31
CA ASP A 173 13.50 3.39 -19.47
C ASP A 173 13.80 2.27 -20.49
N ASP A 174 14.45 2.64 -21.60
CA ASP A 174 14.91 1.66 -22.62
C ASP A 174 15.96 0.70 -22.07
N PHE A 175 16.86 1.19 -21.22
CA PHE A 175 17.90 0.41 -20.57
C PHE A 175 17.31 -0.65 -19.64
N VAL A 176 16.38 -0.25 -18.76
CA VAL A 176 15.74 -1.14 -17.80
C VAL A 176 14.83 -2.15 -18.51
N ALA A 177 14.09 -1.73 -19.53
CA ALA A 177 13.21 -2.61 -20.30
C ALA A 177 13.96 -3.72 -21.06
N ARG A 178 15.27 -3.57 -21.25
CA ARG A 178 16.16 -4.49 -21.97
C ARG A 178 17.23 -5.07 -21.06
N TYR A 179 16.98 -5.16 -19.75
CA TYR A 179 17.95 -5.71 -18.79
C TYR A 179 17.62 -7.18 -18.48
N PRO A 180 18.23 -8.14 -19.23
CA PRO A 180 17.98 -9.57 -19.04
C PRO A 180 18.55 -10.09 -17.72
N PHE A 181 18.04 -11.22 -17.23
CA PHE A 181 18.59 -11.87 -16.02
C PHE A 181 20.05 -12.23 -16.18
N ARG A 182 20.46 -12.66 -17.38
CA ARG A 182 21.86 -13.01 -17.66
C ARG A 182 22.81 -11.85 -17.42
N GLU A 183 22.45 -10.66 -17.90
CA GLU A 183 23.25 -9.45 -17.69
C GLU A 183 23.22 -9.03 -16.23
N HIS A 184 22.05 -9.09 -15.58
CA HIS A 184 21.92 -8.85 -14.14
C HIS A 184 22.88 -9.72 -13.34
N LEU A 185 22.83 -11.05 -13.50
CA LEU A 185 23.69 -11.99 -12.77
C LEU A 185 25.19 -11.72 -12.99
N VAL A 186 25.59 -11.44 -14.23
CA VAL A 186 27.00 -11.14 -14.55
C VAL A 186 27.41 -9.78 -13.96
N SER A 187 26.57 -8.76 -14.06
CA SER A 187 26.85 -7.44 -13.50
C SER A 187 26.99 -7.51 -11.97
N GLU A 188 26.07 -8.19 -11.30
CA GLU A 188 26.13 -8.43 -9.85
C GLU A 188 27.36 -9.27 -9.45
N ALA A 189 27.73 -10.27 -10.25
CA ALA A 189 28.92 -11.07 -9.99
C ALA A 189 30.19 -10.21 -10.01
N LEU A 190 30.27 -9.28 -10.95
CA LEU A 190 31.40 -8.36 -11.05
C LEU A 190 31.34 -7.27 -9.98
N ALA A 191 30.17 -6.74 -9.64
CA ALA A 191 30.01 -5.69 -8.63
C ALA A 191 30.35 -6.19 -7.21
N THR A 192 29.80 -7.34 -6.82
CA THR A 192 30.10 -7.98 -5.53
C THR A 192 31.59 -8.35 -5.41
N ALA A 193 32.20 -8.89 -6.47
CA ALA A 193 33.60 -9.28 -6.45
C ALA A 193 34.57 -8.09 -6.55
N THR A 194 34.21 -7.01 -7.26
CA THR A 194 34.97 -5.75 -7.28
C THR A 194 34.96 -5.10 -5.89
N SER A 195 33.82 -5.16 -5.20
CA SER A 195 33.71 -4.68 -3.81
C SER A 195 34.66 -5.43 -2.88
N GLU A 196 34.77 -6.75 -3.02
CA GLU A 196 35.71 -7.57 -2.26
C GLU A 196 37.18 -7.29 -2.63
N LEU A 197 37.49 -7.11 -3.92
CA LEU A 197 38.85 -6.74 -4.37
C LEU A 197 39.27 -5.36 -3.85
N ALA A 198 38.37 -4.39 -3.90
CA ALA A 198 38.61 -3.03 -3.43
C ALA A 198 38.82 -3.01 -1.91
N TYR A 199 37.99 -3.75 -1.16
CA TYR A 199 37.95 -3.74 0.30
C TYR A 199 37.97 -5.16 0.90
N PRO A 200 39.11 -5.88 0.84
CA PRO A 200 39.19 -7.28 1.26
C PRO A 200 39.09 -7.46 2.78
N GLY A 201 38.85 -8.69 3.23
CA GLY A 201 38.92 -9.05 4.66
C GLY A 201 37.60 -8.90 5.43
N ARG A 202 36.49 -8.60 4.75
CA ARG A 202 35.14 -8.63 5.35
C ARG A 202 34.49 -10.00 5.12
N PRO A 203 33.59 -10.43 6.02
CA PRO A 203 32.77 -11.61 5.82
C PRO A 203 31.98 -11.53 4.50
N ALA A 204 31.80 -12.65 3.80
CA ALA A 204 31.21 -12.71 2.47
C ALA A 204 29.80 -12.07 2.39
N GLN A 205 29.01 -12.22 3.45
CA GLN A 205 27.67 -11.62 3.55
C GLN A 205 27.68 -10.09 3.42
N ARG A 206 28.78 -9.42 3.76
CA ARG A 206 28.91 -7.96 3.64
C ARG A 206 28.92 -7.47 2.19
N TYR A 207 29.36 -8.30 1.25
CA TYR A 207 29.43 -7.92 -0.18
C TYR A 207 28.15 -8.24 -0.95
N VAL A 208 27.25 -9.03 -0.34
CA VAL A 208 25.93 -9.38 -0.90
C VAL A 208 24.79 -8.81 -0.06
N TYR A 209 25.10 -7.91 0.87
CA TYR A 209 24.14 -7.19 1.72
C TYR A 209 23.28 -8.07 2.62
N PHE A 210 23.75 -9.28 2.93
CA PHE A 210 23.05 -10.21 3.78
C PHE A 210 23.43 -10.01 5.25
N ASP A 211 22.50 -10.34 6.14
CA ASP A 211 22.87 -10.63 7.51
C ASP A 211 23.55 -12.01 7.62
N ALA A 212 23.92 -12.39 8.84
CA ALA A 212 24.61 -13.66 9.05
C ALA A 212 23.69 -14.88 8.83
N GLU A 213 22.39 -14.75 9.08
CA GLU A 213 21.42 -15.82 8.99
C GLU A 213 21.05 -16.11 7.54
N ASP A 214 20.82 -15.07 6.75
CA ASP A 214 20.49 -15.15 5.32
C ASP A 214 21.62 -15.82 4.53
N TYR A 215 22.86 -15.38 4.77
CA TYR A 215 24.03 -16.00 4.13
C TYR A 215 24.21 -17.45 4.57
N ALA A 216 24.01 -17.76 5.86
CA ALA A 216 24.06 -19.13 6.36
C ALA A 216 22.94 -19.99 5.75
N TRP A 217 21.77 -19.41 5.48
CA TRP A 217 20.68 -20.10 4.79
C TRP A 217 21.10 -20.51 3.38
N CYS A 218 21.69 -19.59 2.61
CA CYS A 218 22.19 -19.89 1.27
C CYS A 218 23.28 -20.96 1.27
N GLU A 219 24.19 -20.94 2.25
CA GLU A 219 25.20 -22.00 2.41
C GLU A 219 24.59 -23.39 2.67
N ARG A 220 23.47 -23.46 3.40
CA ARG A 220 22.75 -24.73 3.64
C ARG A 220 21.98 -25.23 2.42
N HIS A 221 21.56 -24.33 1.52
CA HIS A 221 20.69 -24.63 0.37
C HIS A 221 21.36 -24.33 -0.97
N ARG A 222 22.68 -24.55 -1.06
CA ARG A 222 23.50 -24.21 -2.24
C ARG A 222 23.01 -24.86 -3.52
N ALA A 223 22.54 -26.10 -3.45
CA ALA A 223 22.08 -26.84 -4.61
C ALA A 223 20.77 -26.26 -5.15
N GLU A 224 19.86 -25.88 -4.26
CA GLU A 224 18.58 -25.26 -4.59
C GLU A 224 18.79 -23.86 -5.18
N VAL A 225 19.65 -23.05 -4.56
CA VAL A 225 20.02 -21.72 -5.07
C VAL A 225 20.59 -21.84 -6.47
N LEU A 226 21.57 -22.73 -6.66
CA LEU A 226 22.19 -22.96 -7.96
C LEU A 226 21.16 -23.40 -9.01
N SER A 227 20.31 -24.38 -8.67
CA SER A 227 19.29 -24.90 -9.58
C SER A 227 18.32 -23.79 -10.04
N ARG A 228 17.87 -22.95 -9.11
CA ARG A 228 16.94 -21.86 -9.39
C ARG A 228 17.55 -20.76 -10.25
N VAL A 229 18.79 -20.38 -9.97
CA VAL A 229 19.53 -19.38 -10.76
C VAL A 229 19.89 -19.94 -12.13
N ALA A 230 20.29 -21.21 -12.23
CA ALA A 230 20.56 -21.86 -13.51
C ALA A 230 19.33 -21.87 -14.42
N ARG A 231 18.15 -22.19 -13.86
CA ARG A 231 16.89 -22.07 -14.60
C ARG A 231 16.64 -20.64 -15.07
N ALA A 232 16.90 -19.63 -14.22
CA ALA A 232 16.72 -18.24 -14.60
C ALA A 232 17.71 -17.78 -15.69
N VAL A 233 18.95 -18.28 -15.67
CA VAL A 233 19.91 -18.09 -16.76
C VAL A 233 19.37 -18.72 -18.06
N GLU A 234 18.81 -19.92 -18.01
CA GLU A 234 18.24 -20.59 -19.18
C GLU A 234 17.03 -19.86 -19.75
N THR A 235 16.07 -19.50 -18.91
CA THR A 235 14.80 -18.89 -19.33
C THR A 235 14.87 -17.37 -19.54
N ASP A 236 15.93 -16.73 -19.05
CA ASP A 236 16.13 -15.28 -19.05
C ASP A 236 14.90 -14.51 -18.53
N GLU A 237 14.39 -14.96 -17.39
CA GLU A 237 13.22 -14.36 -16.74
C GLU A 237 13.54 -12.98 -16.14
N SER A 238 12.58 -12.30 -15.53
CA SER A 238 12.89 -11.03 -14.87
C SER A 238 13.72 -11.27 -13.61
N PHE A 239 14.85 -10.59 -13.45
CA PHE A 239 15.65 -10.63 -12.20
C PHE A 239 14.88 -10.19 -10.95
N ARG A 240 13.81 -9.40 -11.14
CA ARG A 240 12.91 -8.97 -10.06
C ARG A 240 12.26 -10.15 -9.34
N THR A 241 12.18 -11.33 -9.98
CA THR A 241 11.69 -12.55 -9.32
C THR A 241 12.52 -12.94 -8.11
N PHE A 242 13.81 -12.59 -8.07
CA PHE A 242 14.68 -12.90 -6.93
C PHE A 242 14.58 -11.88 -5.80
N TYR A 243 13.92 -10.73 -6.00
CA TYR A 243 13.69 -9.73 -4.94
C TYR A 243 12.54 -10.12 -4.00
N ALA A 244 12.02 -11.34 -4.15
CA ALA A 244 11.09 -11.97 -3.24
C ALA A 244 11.79 -13.06 -2.43
N THR A 245 11.42 -13.19 -1.16
CA THR A 245 11.82 -14.32 -0.31
C THR A 245 11.08 -15.59 -0.76
N ASP A 246 11.55 -16.76 -0.36
CA ASP A 246 10.94 -18.07 -0.64
C ASP A 246 10.96 -18.54 -2.10
N VAL A 247 11.59 -17.79 -3.00
CA VAL A 247 11.64 -18.07 -4.45
C VAL A 247 12.43 -19.33 -4.80
N ILE A 248 13.36 -19.73 -3.92
CA ILE A 248 14.17 -20.93 -4.07
C ILE A 248 13.55 -22.10 -3.30
N ALA A 249 13.33 -21.89 -2.01
CA ALA A 249 12.70 -22.82 -1.08
C ALA A 249 12.14 -22.04 0.12
N PRO A 250 11.19 -22.59 0.90
CA PRO A 250 10.71 -21.95 2.11
C PRO A 250 11.86 -21.56 3.05
N GLY A 251 11.89 -20.29 3.46
CA GLY A 251 12.95 -19.68 4.24
C GLY A 251 14.07 -19.01 3.43
N SER A 252 14.07 -19.08 2.09
CA SER A 252 15.08 -18.35 1.30
C SER A 252 14.97 -16.85 1.51
N PRO A 253 16.08 -16.14 1.75
CA PRO A 253 16.11 -14.68 1.71
C PRO A 253 15.81 -14.18 0.30
N ASP A 254 15.49 -12.88 0.18
CA ASP A 254 15.49 -12.22 -1.13
C ASP A 254 16.92 -12.05 -1.64
N CYS A 255 17.06 -11.69 -2.91
CA CYS A 255 18.33 -11.47 -3.60
C CYS A 255 19.30 -12.65 -3.51
N CYS A 256 18.81 -13.90 -3.37
CA CYS A 256 19.67 -15.10 -3.31
C CYS A 256 20.55 -15.31 -4.54
N ASP A 257 20.23 -14.69 -5.66
CA ASP A 257 21.08 -14.61 -6.85
C ASP A 257 22.40 -13.89 -6.55
N TYR A 258 22.44 -12.90 -5.64
CA TYR A 258 23.66 -12.18 -5.24
C TYR A 258 24.66 -13.11 -4.55
N TYR A 259 24.16 -14.05 -3.74
CA TYR A 259 25.00 -15.10 -3.14
C TYR A 259 25.73 -15.90 -4.21
N LEU A 260 25.02 -16.40 -5.22
CA LEU A 260 25.66 -17.15 -6.31
C LEU A 260 26.54 -16.25 -7.18
N ALA A 261 26.13 -15.00 -7.41
CA ALA A 261 26.86 -14.00 -8.16
C ALA A 261 28.25 -13.73 -7.55
N LEU A 262 28.34 -13.55 -6.23
CA LEU A 262 29.62 -13.39 -5.53
C LEU A 262 30.57 -14.58 -5.80
N HIS A 263 30.05 -15.80 -5.76
CA HIS A 263 30.85 -16.99 -6.03
C HIS A 263 31.27 -17.09 -7.50
N LEU A 264 30.39 -16.71 -8.43
CA LEU A 264 30.68 -16.65 -9.87
C LEU A 264 31.75 -15.59 -10.17
N GLY A 265 31.64 -14.40 -9.59
CA GLY A 265 32.61 -13.32 -9.75
C GLY A 265 34.00 -13.70 -9.23
N ARG A 266 34.06 -14.29 -8.03
CA ARG A 266 35.30 -14.88 -7.48
C ARG A 266 35.89 -15.93 -8.42
N PHE A 267 35.05 -16.75 -9.03
CA PHE A 267 35.49 -17.80 -9.95
C PHE A 267 36.10 -17.25 -11.24
N ALA A 268 35.47 -16.23 -11.83
CA ALA A 268 35.94 -15.55 -13.04
C ALA A 268 37.24 -14.77 -12.80
N LEU A 269 37.35 -14.05 -11.68
CA LEU A 269 38.55 -13.26 -11.34
C LEU A 269 39.81 -14.09 -11.09
N ARG A 270 39.67 -15.39 -10.77
CA ARG A 270 40.82 -16.30 -10.72
C ARG A 270 41.37 -16.67 -12.10
N ARG A 271 40.63 -16.37 -13.18
CA ARG A 271 40.93 -16.78 -14.55
C ARG A 271 41.21 -15.62 -15.50
N ALA A 272 40.64 -14.44 -15.24
CA ALA A 272 40.84 -13.26 -16.06
C ALA A 272 40.89 -11.98 -15.21
N PRO A 273 41.63 -10.95 -15.66
CA PRO A 273 41.68 -9.65 -14.97
C PRO A 273 40.32 -8.94 -15.04
N LEU A 274 39.99 -8.17 -13.99
CA LEU A 274 38.72 -7.45 -13.88
C LEU A 274 38.42 -6.56 -15.09
N ALA A 275 39.41 -5.82 -15.62
CA ALA A 275 39.26 -5.00 -16.82
C ALA A 275 38.70 -5.76 -18.03
N GLN A 276 39.14 -7.02 -18.22
CA GLN A 276 38.67 -7.85 -19.32
C GLN A 276 37.23 -8.30 -19.07
N LEU A 277 36.92 -8.71 -17.84
CA LEU A 277 35.58 -9.19 -17.48
C LEU A 277 34.54 -8.07 -17.55
N LEU A 278 34.88 -6.85 -17.12
CA LEU A 278 34.00 -5.68 -17.23
C LEU A 278 33.60 -5.38 -18.67
N GLY A 279 34.52 -5.62 -19.63
CA GLY A 279 34.28 -5.41 -21.05
C GLY A 279 33.56 -6.56 -21.76
N MET A 280 33.38 -7.70 -21.08
CA MET A 280 32.86 -8.94 -21.68
C MET A 280 31.33 -8.95 -21.70
N PRO A 281 30.69 -9.15 -22.86
CA PRO A 281 29.25 -9.42 -22.98
C PRO A 281 28.79 -10.54 -22.04
N SER A 282 27.57 -10.46 -21.50
CA SER A 282 27.05 -11.51 -20.61
C SER A 282 26.96 -12.88 -21.28
N SER A 283 26.61 -12.90 -22.57
CA SER A 283 26.57 -14.13 -23.36
C SER A 283 27.94 -14.81 -23.45
N GLU A 284 28.98 -14.05 -23.79
CA GLU A 284 30.37 -14.51 -23.83
C GLU A 284 30.87 -14.94 -22.45
N PHE A 285 30.55 -14.16 -21.40
CA PHE A 285 30.93 -14.48 -20.03
C PHE A 285 30.33 -15.81 -19.56
N LEU A 286 29.03 -16.00 -19.76
CA LEU A 286 28.37 -17.23 -19.35
C LEU A 286 28.84 -18.43 -20.19
N GLU A 287 29.07 -18.25 -21.50
CA GLU A 287 29.67 -19.30 -22.35
C GLU A 287 31.06 -19.71 -21.84
N ALA A 288 31.89 -18.74 -21.45
CA ALA A 288 33.26 -18.98 -21.02
C ALA A 288 33.38 -19.58 -19.61
N TYR A 289 32.48 -19.22 -18.68
CA TYR A 289 32.67 -19.51 -17.25
C TYR A 289 31.57 -20.36 -16.61
N TRP A 290 30.35 -20.40 -17.14
CA TRP A 290 29.20 -20.97 -16.42
C TRP A 290 29.34 -22.47 -16.14
N ALA A 291 29.64 -23.29 -17.16
CA ALA A 291 29.72 -24.74 -17.00
C ALA A 291 30.82 -25.16 -16.01
N ASP A 292 32.01 -24.56 -16.13
CA ASP A 292 33.13 -24.82 -15.22
C ASP A 292 32.85 -24.29 -13.81
N PHE A 293 32.16 -23.15 -13.69
CA PHE A 293 31.71 -22.61 -12.40
C PHE A 293 30.74 -23.56 -11.71
N VAL A 294 29.73 -24.07 -12.41
CA VAL A 294 28.75 -25.03 -11.86
C VAL A 294 29.46 -26.27 -11.34
N ALA A 295 30.45 -26.80 -12.07
CA ALA A 295 31.25 -27.95 -11.63
C ALA A 295 32.12 -27.64 -10.40
N ASP A 296 32.77 -26.46 -10.35
CA ASP A 296 33.57 -26.03 -9.18
C ASP A 296 32.69 -25.73 -7.95
N PHE A 297 31.51 -25.14 -8.16
CA PHE A 297 30.63 -24.74 -7.08
C PHE A 297 29.96 -25.95 -6.39
N THR A 298 29.61 -26.99 -7.16
CA THR A 298 28.99 -28.23 -6.68
C THR A 298 29.98 -29.20 -6.04
N SER A 299 31.26 -29.14 -6.38
CA SER A 299 32.30 -30.05 -5.85
C SER A 299 32.90 -29.62 -4.51
N ARG A 300 32.57 -28.41 -4.02
CA ARG A 300 33.04 -27.90 -2.72
C ARG A 300 32.20 -28.47 -1.57
N PRO A 301 32.82 -28.93 -0.46
CA PRO A 301 32.07 -29.43 0.69
C PRO A 301 31.26 -28.33 1.36
N LEU A 302 30.07 -28.70 1.87
CA LEU A 302 29.25 -27.86 2.75
C LEU A 302 30.02 -27.59 4.05
N ALA A 303 29.90 -26.39 4.62
CA ALA A 303 30.45 -26.12 5.94
C ALA A 303 29.69 -26.97 6.99
N ASP A 304 30.42 -27.76 7.79
CA ASP A 304 29.87 -28.66 8.80
C ASP A 304 29.11 -27.87 9.90
N ASP A 305 27.77 -28.05 10.01
CA ASP A 305 27.09 -28.48 11.25
C ASP A 305 25.57 -28.73 11.06
N ALA A 306 25.16 -29.94 11.47
CA ALA A 306 23.84 -30.47 11.91
C ALA A 306 22.51 -30.22 11.13
N GLY A 307 21.95 -31.29 10.52
CA GLY A 307 20.49 -31.49 10.27
C GLY A 307 19.76 -32.14 11.46
N PRO A 308 18.47 -32.62 11.42
CA PRO A 308 17.57 -33.00 10.28
C PRO A 308 16.09 -32.48 10.48
N PRO A 309 14.99 -32.96 9.80
CA PRO A 309 14.83 -33.92 8.70
C PRO A 309 14.15 -33.37 7.43
N THR A 310 14.27 -34.15 6.36
CA THR A 310 13.60 -33.97 5.07
C THR A 310 12.07 -33.99 5.19
N PRO A 311 11.34 -32.99 4.66
CA PRO A 311 9.92 -33.12 4.33
C PRO A 311 9.77 -33.61 2.88
N GLY A 312 8.86 -34.55 2.66
CA GLY A 312 8.55 -35.09 1.35
C GLY A 312 7.86 -34.11 0.40
N GLY A 313 8.05 -34.35 -0.90
CA GLY A 313 7.21 -33.86 -1.99
C GLY A 313 7.53 -32.46 -2.51
N PRO A 314 8.21 -32.32 -3.67
CA PRO A 314 8.40 -31.03 -4.33
C PRO A 314 7.19 -30.72 -5.21
N GLU A 315 6.16 -30.05 -4.67
CA GLU A 315 5.15 -29.39 -5.53
C GLU A 315 4.32 -28.28 -4.85
N LEU A 316 4.63 -27.85 -3.61
CA LEU A 316 3.66 -27.10 -2.78
C LEU A 316 4.13 -25.73 -2.22
N ALA A 317 5.05 -25.03 -2.89
CA ALA A 317 5.54 -23.72 -2.42
C ALA A 317 5.72 -22.68 -3.53
N ARG A 318 4.85 -22.69 -4.54
CA ARG A 318 4.61 -21.50 -5.36
C ARG A 318 3.33 -20.85 -4.84
N ALA A 319 3.22 -19.54 -5.01
CA ALA A 319 2.00 -18.78 -4.80
C ALA A 319 1.61 -18.42 -3.34
N LEU A 320 2.40 -17.53 -2.76
CA LEU A 320 1.82 -16.37 -2.09
C LEU A 320 2.57 -15.16 -2.66
N ASP A 321 1.89 -14.29 -3.40
CA ASP A 321 2.45 -13.01 -3.87
C ASP A 321 2.67 -12.11 -2.64
N LEU A 322 3.84 -12.29 -2.00
CA LEU A 322 4.24 -11.69 -0.72
C LEU A 322 5.46 -10.78 -0.89
N ASP A 323 5.71 -10.31 -2.11
CA ASP A 323 6.89 -9.54 -2.53
C ASP A 323 7.16 -8.31 -1.64
N PHE A 324 6.17 -7.86 -0.85
CA PHE A 324 6.24 -6.67 0.01
C PHE A 324 5.83 -6.90 1.46
N VAL A 325 5.69 -8.16 1.87
CA VAL A 325 5.17 -8.54 3.19
C VAL A 325 6.33 -8.80 4.16
N PRO A 326 6.38 -8.15 5.35
CA PRO A 326 7.50 -8.31 6.27
C PRO A 326 7.72 -9.76 6.74
N PRO A 327 8.97 -10.17 7.08
CA PRO A 327 9.30 -11.57 7.38
C PRO A 327 8.41 -12.24 8.44
N LEU A 328 8.00 -11.50 9.47
CA LEU A 328 7.08 -11.97 10.51
C LEU A 328 5.69 -12.33 9.94
N VAL A 329 5.16 -11.49 9.06
CA VAL A 329 3.87 -11.73 8.41
C VAL A 329 3.98 -12.93 7.44
N LYS A 330 5.10 -13.08 6.73
CA LYS A 330 5.36 -14.25 5.87
C LYS A 330 5.40 -15.53 6.69
N ARG A 331 6.09 -15.53 7.84
CA ARG A 331 6.13 -16.67 8.76
C ARG A 331 4.73 -17.07 9.22
N PHE A 332 3.90 -16.10 9.61
CA PHE A 332 2.50 -16.36 9.95
C PHE A 332 1.75 -17.05 8.80
N TYR A 333 1.85 -16.54 7.57
CA TYR A 333 1.14 -17.13 6.43
C TYR A 333 1.65 -18.52 6.05
N ARG A 334 2.96 -18.81 6.19
CA ARG A 334 3.50 -20.17 5.98
C ARG A 334 2.93 -21.14 7.01
N GLU A 335 2.92 -20.76 8.29
CA GLU A 335 2.34 -21.57 9.36
C GLU A 335 0.83 -21.74 9.17
N LEU A 336 0.12 -20.69 8.76
CA LEU A 336 -1.31 -20.73 8.42
C LEU A 336 -1.58 -21.75 7.31
N VAL A 337 -0.89 -21.63 6.17
CA VAL A 337 -1.05 -22.57 5.05
C VAL A 337 -0.80 -24.00 5.52
N SER A 338 0.29 -24.25 6.27
CA SER A 338 0.57 -25.61 6.78
C SER A 338 -0.56 -26.21 7.63
N GLN A 339 -1.31 -25.38 8.35
CA GLN A 339 -2.47 -25.81 9.15
C GLN A 339 -3.75 -25.98 8.31
N LEU A 340 -3.83 -25.31 7.15
CA LEU A 340 -4.98 -25.36 6.26
C LEU A 340 -4.89 -26.49 5.21
N THR A 341 -3.69 -26.98 4.85
CA THR A 341 -3.53 -27.82 3.63
C THR A 341 -3.76 -29.34 3.76
N PRO A 342 -3.53 -30.07 4.89
CA PRO A 342 -3.75 -31.53 4.86
C PRO A 342 -4.63 -32.20 5.95
N SER A 343 -5.03 -31.57 7.07
CA SER A 343 -5.60 -32.34 8.21
C SER A 343 -7.11 -32.27 8.45
N ALA A 344 -7.88 -31.46 7.71
CA ALA A 344 -9.28 -31.18 8.06
C ALA A 344 -10.22 -31.03 6.84
N ALA A 345 -10.17 -31.97 5.89
CA ALA A 345 -11.21 -32.03 4.87
C ALA A 345 -12.53 -32.52 5.48
N GLY A 346 -13.64 -31.78 5.28
CA GLY A 346 -14.97 -32.13 5.80
C GLY A 346 -15.51 -31.12 6.83
N GLU A 347 -16.37 -31.58 7.75
CA GLU A 347 -17.04 -30.74 8.76
C GLU A 347 -16.06 -30.00 9.71
N ASP A 348 -14.83 -30.49 9.81
CA ASP A 348 -13.77 -29.91 10.66
C ASP A 348 -12.91 -28.83 9.96
N SER A 349 -13.22 -28.49 8.70
CA SER A 349 -12.44 -27.47 7.98
C SER A 349 -12.62 -26.08 8.62
N PRO A 350 -11.56 -25.24 8.68
CA PRO A 350 -11.68 -23.89 9.22
C PRO A 350 -12.74 -23.03 8.51
N GLU A 351 -12.97 -23.22 7.21
CA GLU A 351 -14.05 -22.54 6.47
C GLU A 351 -15.45 -22.95 6.97
N THR A 352 -15.67 -24.25 7.22
CA THR A 352 -16.94 -24.75 7.77
C THR A 352 -17.15 -24.27 9.21
N GLN A 353 -16.10 -24.34 10.04
CA GLN A 353 -16.14 -23.88 11.43
C GLN A 353 -16.38 -22.37 11.52
N LEU A 354 -15.76 -21.57 10.65
CA LEU A 354 -16.01 -20.13 10.56
C LEU A 354 -17.43 -19.82 10.12
N THR A 355 -17.95 -20.53 9.13
CA THR A 355 -19.35 -20.38 8.69
C THR A 355 -20.31 -20.67 9.85
N ALA A 356 -20.09 -21.78 10.56
CA ALA A 356 -20.88 -22.14 11.73
C ALA A 356 -20.76 -21.11 12.87
N ALA A 357 -19.54 -20.62 13.15
CA ALA A 357 -19.30 -19.61 14.17
C ALA A 357 -19.97 -18.27 13.83
N THR A 358 -19.94 -17.87 12.56
CA THR A 358 -20.60 -16.64 12.06
C THR A 358 -22.11 -16.74 12.20
N ALA A 359 -22.70 -17.89 11.85
CA ALA A 359 -24.11 -18.17 12.05
C ALA A 359 -24.50 -18.19 13.54
N ALA A 360 -23.71 -18.85 14.39
CA ALA A 360 -23.95 -18.91 15.83
C ALA A 360 -23.83 -17.53 16.50
N ALA A 361 -22.97 -16.66 15.98
CA ALA A 361 -22.84 -15.27 16.42
C ALA A 361 -23.94 -14.35 15.87
N GLY A 362 -24.84 -14.86 15.01
CA GLY A 362 -25.92 -14.08 14.40
C GLY A 362 -25.44 -12.99 13.45
N LEU A 363 -24.19 -13.04 12.99
CA LEU A 363 -23.63 -12.08 12.04
C LEU A 363 -24.21 -12.37 10.65
N ASN A 364 -25.35 -11.73 10.36
CA ASN A 364 -26.15 -12.03 9.18
C ASN A 364 -26.24 -10.84 8.21
N TYR A 365 -26.34 -11.15 6.92
CA TYR A 365 -26.69 -10.25 5.83
C TYR A 365 -27.84 -10.85 5.00
N GLY A 366 -28.93 -10.10 4.81
CA GLY A 366 -30.03 -10.53 3.94
C GLY A 366 -30.74 -11.83 4.39
N GLY A 367 -30.65 -12.20 5.68
CA GLY A 367 -31.30 -13.37 6.26
C GLY A 367 -30.42 -14.62 6.42
N GLY A 368 -29.17 -14.59 5.95
CA GLY A 368 -28.18 -15.65 6.16
C GLY A 368 -26.88 -15.13 6.79
N PRO A 369 -25.98 -16.00 7.30
CA PRO A 369 -24.69 -15.59 7.85
C PRO A 369 -23.79 -14.95 6.78
N TYR A 370 -22.88 -14.07 7.20
CA TYR A 370 -21.83 -13.57 6.30
C TYR A 370 -20.91 -14.70 5.83
N ASP A 371 -20.54 -14.67 4.55
CA ASP A 371 -19.48 -15.51 4.01
C ASP A 371 -18.11 -14.93 4.36
N VAL A 372 -17.20 -15.78 4.84
CA VAL A 372 -15.88 -15.38 5.33
C VAL A 372 -14.78 -16.31 4.82
N TYR A 373 -13.62 -15.76 4.44
CA TYR A 373 -12.47 -16.57 4.02
C TYR A 373 -11.52 -16.83 5.20
N PRO A 374 -11.05 -18.07 5.44
CA PRO A 374 -10.15 -18.39 6.56
C PRO A 374 -8.77 -17.71 6.52
N TYR A 375 -8.46 -16.96 5.46
CA TYR A 375 -7.21 -16.24 5.27
C TYR A 375 -7.35 -14.79 5.76
N PRO A 376 -6.77 -14.40 6.91
CA PRO A 376 -6.79 -13.01 7.37
C PRO A 376 -5.95 -12.10 6.49
N LEU A 377 -6.23 -10.80 6.51
CA LEU A 377 -5.24 -9.77 6.19
C LEU A 377 -4.45 -9.44 7.46
N VAL A 378 -3.13 -9.57 7.40
CA VAL A 378 -2.23 -9.22 8.50
C VAL A 378 -1.43 -7.99 8.11
N LEU A 379 -1.46 -6.99 8.99
CA LEU A 379 -0.73 -5.73 8.85
C LEU A 379 0.41 -5.67 9.85
N THR A 380 1.52 -5.06 9.45
CA THR A 380 2.51 -4.54 10.40
C THR A 380 2.08 -3.19 10.97
N HIS A 381 2.78 -2.75 12.02
CA HIS A 381 2.65 -1.38 12.52
C HIS A 381 2.97 -0.34 11.44
N ASP A 382 3.97 -0.59 10.60
CA ASP A 382 4.32 0.31 9.49
C ASP A 382 3.22 0.41 8.44
N ASP A 383 2.58 -0.73 8.11
CA ASP A 383 1.43 -0.75 7.20
C ASP A 383 0.28 0.06 7.77
N LEU A 384 -0.05 -0.16 9.05
CA LEU A 384 -1.12 0.57 9.73
C LEU A 384 -0.82 2.07 9.82
N ASP A 385 0.41 2.44 10.13
CA ASP A 385 0.85 3.84 10.18
C ASP A 385 0.77 4.53 8.82
N TYR A 386 1.14 3.82 7.75
CA TYR A 386 1.02 4.31 6.38
C TYR A 386 -0.45 4.55 6.01
N LEU A 387 -1.30 3.53 6.20
CA LEU A 387 -2.74 3.64 5.96
C LEU A 387 -3.34 4.78 6.78
N ARG A 388 -2.96 4.90 8.06
CA ARG A 388 -3.39 5.99 8.95
C ARG A 388 -2.97 7.34 8.40
N TRP A 389 -1.69 7.50 8.04
CA TRP A 389 -1.13 8.77 7.58
C TRP A 389 -1.84 9.29 6.33
N VAL A 390 -2.05 8.41 5.34
CA VAL A 390 -2.70 8.77 4.07
C VAL A 390 -4.19 9.06 4.30
N THR A 391 -4.91 8.12 4.93
CA THR A 391 -6.36 8.18 5.07
C THR A 391 -6.82 9.36 5.92
N GLU A 392 -6.16 9.63 7.06
CA GLU A 392 -6.52 10.76 7.93
C GLU A 392 -6.30 12.11 7.23
N ARG A 393 -5.25 12.25 6.42
CA ARG A 393 -4.98 13.49 5.66
C ARG A 393 -5.95 13.70 4.51
N LEU A 394 -6.32 12.62 3.81
CA LEU A 394 -7.35 12.71 2.77
C LEU A 394 -8.71 13.07 3.39
N ALA A 395 -9.07 12.46 4.52
CA ALA A 395 -10.27 12.81 5.28
C ALA A 395 -10.28 14.29 5.68
N SER A 396 -9.14 14.83 6.15
CA SER A 396 -9.01 16.25 6.46
C SER A 396 -9.18 17.16 5.23
N SER A 397 -8.69 16.74 4.07
CA SER A 397 -8.89 17.47 2.81
C SER A 397 -10.36 17.49 2.39
N ILE A 398 -11.06 16.36 2.54
CA ILE A 398 -12.49 16.22 2.26
C ILE A 398 -13.33 17.06 3.22
N GLU A 399 -13.02 17.04 4.52
CA GLU A 399 -13.68 17.86 5.53
C GLU A 399 -13.66 19.35 5.15
N ARG A 400 -12.54 19.83 4.60
CA ARG A 400 -12.45 21.20 4.08
C ARG A 400 -13.36 21.45 2.90
N VAL A 401 -13.51 20.50 1.98
CA VAL A 401 -14.44 20.63 0.86
C VAL A 401 -15.88 20.72 1.38
N VAL A 402 -16.23 19.96 2.42
CA VAL A 402 -17.56 20.05 3.06
C VAL A 402 -17.76 21.43 3.71
N GLU A 403 -16.76 21.99 4.38
CA GLU A 403 -16.84 23.36 4.92
C GLU A 403 -16.93 24.43 3.81
N LEU A 404 -16.21 24.23 2.70
CA LEU A 404 -16.30 25.09 1.52
C LEU A 404 -17.71 25.02 0.90
N TYR A 405 -18.31 23.84 0.81
CA TYR A 405 -19.69 23.68 0.35
C TYR A 405 -20.65 24.54 1.20
N ARG A 406 -20.48 24.58 2.52
CA ARG A 406 -21.35 25.39 3.39
C ARG A 406 -21.22 26.90 3.17
N SER A 407 -20.05 27.38 2.75
CA SER A 407 -19.74 28.81 2.64
C SER A 407 -19.76 29.35 1.20
N ASP A 408 -19.50 28.52 0.19
CA ASP A 408 -19.30 28.92 -1.21
C ASP A 408 -20.43 28.41 -2.13
N PRO A 409 -21.26 29.31 -2.71
CA PRO A 409 -22.30 28.93 -3.66
C PRO A 409 -21.79 28.22 -4.92
N GLU A 410 -20.57 28.51 -5.38
CA GLU A 410 -19.98 27.87 -6.56
C GLU A 410 -19.67 26.40 -6.27
N VAL A 411 -19.16 26.11 -5.07
CA VAL A 411 -18.94 24.74 -4.58
C VAL A 411 -20.28 24.02 -4.41
N ARG A 412 -21.31 24.68 -3.88
CA ARG A 412 -22.66 24.06 -3.78
C ARG A 412 -23.21 23.66 -5.14
N ALA A 413 -23.13 24.56 -6.11
CA ALA A 413 -23.58 24.29 -7.48
C ALA A 413 -22.80 23.14 -8.13
N TYR A 414 -21.53 22.90 -7.73
CA TYR A 414 -20.74 21.78 -8.23
C TYR A 414 -21.30 20.42 -7.78
N PHE A 415 -21.63 20.28 -6.49
CA PHE A 415 -22.17 19.05 -5.92
C PHE A 415 -23.64 18.82 -6.30
N ALA A 416 -24.41 19.90 -6.49
CA ALA A 416 -25.78 19.87 -7.01
C ALA A 416 -26.73 18.95 -6.23
N LEU A 417 -26.70 19.03 -4.88
CA LEU A 417 -27.70 18.37 -4.04
C LEU A 417 -29.11 18.90 -4.34
N PRO A 418 -30.16 18.07 -4.21
CA PRO A 418 -31.54 18.54 -4.33
C PRO A 418 -31.83 19.69 -3.36
N PRO A 419 -32.67 20.69 -3.73
CA PRO A 419 -32.86 21.90 -2.92
C PRO A 419 -33.25 21.66 -1.45
N HIS A 420 -34.08 20.64 -1.18
CA HIS A 420 -34.48 20.31 0.18
C HIS A 420 -33.32 19.73 1.01
N LEU A 421 -32.43 18.93 0.39
CA LEU A 421 -31.22 18.41 1.05
C LEU A 421 -30.14 19.47 1.19
N GLU A 422 -30.00 20.37 0.22
CA GLU A 422 -29.07 21.51 0.35
C GLU A 422 -29.41 22.36 1.57
N GLN A 423 -30.69 22.66 1.79
CA GLN A 423 -31.14 23.41 2.98
C GLN A 423 -30.77 22.68 4.28
N LEU A 424 -30.93 21.36 4.34
CA LEU A 424 -30.57 20.55 5.50
C LEU A 424 -29.05 20.44 5.67
N ALA A 425 -28.28 20.35 4.59
CA ALA A 425 -26.81 20.32 4.58
C ALA A 425 -26.17 21.64 5.01
N LEU A 426 -26.92 22.74 5.05
CA LEU A 426 -26.45 24.02 5.57
C LEU A 426 -26.63 24.17 7.09
N LEU A 427 -27.49 23.33 7.71
CA LEU A 427 -27.68 23.32 9.16
C LEU A 427 -26.35 23.03 9.87
N ASP A 428 -26.11 23.71 10.99
CA ASP A 428 -24.94 23.42 11.82
C ASP A 428 -25.28 22.32 12.83
N PRO A 429 -24.64 21.14 12.76
CA PRO A 429 -24.99 20.04 13.62
C PRO A 429 -24.40 20.17 15.04
N GLY A 430 -23.67 21.26 15.32
CA GLY A 430 -23.12 21.56 16.65
C GLY A 430 -21.84 20.79 17.00
N TYR A 431 -21.24 20.07 16.05
CA TYR A 431 -20.01 19.31 16.26
C TYR A 431 -19.06 19.39 15.06
N ARG A 432 -17.81 18.98 15.29
CA ARG A 432 -16.79 18.72 14.27
C ARG A 432 -16.02 17.42 14.55
N PRO A 433 -15.50 16.74 13.51
CA PRO A 433 -15.66 17.03 12.08
C PRO A 433 -17.11 16.82 11.59
N LEU A 434 -17.51 17.50 10.51
CA LEU A 434 -18.82 17.38 9.85
C LEU A 434 -19.04 15.99 9.25
N VAL A 435 -17.96 15.27 8.94
CA VAL A 435 -17.97 13.85 8.58
C VAL A 435 -17.44 13.01 9.75
N PRO A 436 -18.27 12.70 10.78
CA PRO A 436 -17.82 12.01 11.98
C PRO A 436 -17.61 10.51 11.74
N ILE A 437 -18.27 9.93 10.75
CA ILE A 437 -18.21 8.51 10.42
C ILE A 437 -18.09 8.41 8.90
N GLY A 438 -17.08 7.69 8.44
CA GLY A 438 -16.97 7.29 7.04
C GLY A 438 -16.17 6.02 6.86
N ARG A 439 -16.24 5.44 5.67
CA ARG A 439 -15.41 4.35 5.21
C ARG A 439 -14.95 4.64 3.79
N PHE A 440 -13.64 4.81 3.62
CA PHE A 440 -13.08 4.78 2.27
C PHE A 440 -13.10 3.35 1.77
N ASP A 441 -13.43 3.18 0.49
CA ASP A 441 -13.31 1.91 -0.19
C ASP A 441 -12.13 2.04 -1.16
N SER A 442 -11.12 1.16 -1.01
CA SER A 442 -9.79 1.33 -1.58
C SER A 442 -9.15 0.03 -2.09
N TYR A 443 -8.18 0.20 -2.97
CA TYR A 443 -7.27 -0.83 -3.42
C TYR A 443 -5.88 -0.57 -2.86
N TRP A 444 -5.36 -1.56 -2.14
CA TRP A 444 -4.04 -1.52 -1.53
C TRP A 444 -3.28 -2.83 -1.78
N ASN A 445 -2.09 -2.71 -2.37
CA ASN A 445 -1.23 -3.85 -2.72
C ASN A 445 0.02 -3.95 -1.82
N GLY A 446 -0.02 -3.37 -0.61
CA GLY A 446 1.16 -3.26 0.26
C GLY A 446 2.12 -2.12 -0.10
N ARG A 447 1.96 -1.53 -1.29
CA ARG A 447 2.79 -0.42 -1.78
C ARG A 447 1.97 0.82 -2.08
N ARG A 448 1.06 0.70 -3.02
CA ARG A 448 0.23 1.78 -3.52
C ARG A 448 -1.17 1.63 -2.94
N LEU A 449 -1.65 2.69 -2.31
CA LEU A 449 -3.04 2.87 -1.90
C LEU A 449 -3.75 3.76 -2.91
N GLN A 450 -4.88 3.31 -3.46
CA GLN A 450 -5.77 4.11 -4.30
C GLN A 450 -7.18 4.04 -3.73
N PHE A 451 -7.75 5.19 -3.40
CA PHE A 451 -9.15 5.25 -3.00
C PHE A 451 -10.05 5.20 -4.23
N LEU A 452 -11.22 4.59 -4.10
CA LEU A 452 -12.20 4.45 -5.18
C LEU A 452 -13.44 5.32 -4.93
N GLU A 453 -13.87 5.36 -3.67
CA GLU A 453 -14.96 6.18 -3.18
C GLU A 453 -14.90 6.35 -1.65
N LEU A 454 -15.77 7.23 -1.13
CA LEU A 454 -15.95 7.46 0.29
C LEU A 454 -17.44 7.26 0.66
N ASN A 455 -17.69 6.38 1.62
CA ASN A 455 -19.03 6.13 2.16
C ASN A 455 -19.18 6.87 3.49
N THR A 456 -20.13 7.78 3.63
CA THR A 456 -20.33 8.59 4.86
C THR A 456 -21.76 8.54 5.40
N ASN A 457 -22.68 7.97 4.64
CA ASN A 457 -24.03 7.65 5.07
C ASN A 457 -24.24 6.12 5.00
N GLY A 458 -25.11 5.58 5.85
CA GLY A 458 -25.46 4.17 5.84
C GLY A 458 -24.31 3.16 5.92
N THR A 459 -23.14 3.56 6.45
CA THR A 459 -21.91 2.77 6.35
C THR A 459 -21.99 1.46 7.15
N ALA A 460 -22.16 0.33 6.47
CA ALA A 460 -22.27 -1.01 7.06
C ALA A 460 -20.93 -1.68 7.38
N GLY A 461 -20.98 -2.79 8.11
CA GLY A 461 -19.83 -3.68 8.34
C GLY A 461 -18.93 -3.30 9.51
N ILE A 462 -19.34 -2.32 10.34
CA ILE A 462 -18.59 -1.91 11.53
C ILE A 462 -18.55 -3.06 12.55
N LEU A 463 -19.72 -3.62 12.88
CA LEU A 463 -19.77 -4.68 13.88
C LEU A 463 -19.17 -5.97 13.32
N LEU A 464 -19.33 -6.22 12.01
CA LEU A 464 -18.68 -7.34 11.33
C LEU A 464 -17.15 -7.25 11.50
N ALA A 465 -16.54 -6.12 11.11
CA ALA A 465 -15.09 -5.93 11.21
C ALA A 465 -14.57 -6.00 12.66
N ASP A 466 -15.34 -5.52 13.64
CA ASP A 466 -15.00 -5.59 15.07
C ASP A 466 -15.05 -7.03 15.63
N ARG A 467 -16.07 -7.82 15.23
CA ARG A 467 -16.34 -9.14 15.80
C ARG A 467 -15.57 -10.26 15.11
N LEU A 468 -15.26 -10.11 13.83
CA LEU A 468 -14.66 -11.17 13.03
C LEU A 468 -13.31 -11.66 13.59
N PRO A 469 -12.37 -10.81 14.06
CA PRO A 469 -11.13 -11.26 14.70
C PRO A 469 -11.37 -12.21 15.89
N GLY A 470 -12.36 -11.91 16.75
CA GLY A 470 -12.69 -12.75 17.91
C GLY A 470 -13.25 -14.12 17.53
N LEU A 471 -13.94 -14.24 16.40
CA LEU A 471 -14.39 -15.54 15.88
C LEU A 471 -13.21 -16.40 15.44
N TYR A 472 -12.19 -15.81 14.83
CA TYR A 472 -10.97 -16.52 14.41
C TYR A 472 -10.13 -16.93 15.61
N GLU A 473 -10.00 -16.07 16.62
CA GLU A 473 -9.29 -16.36 17.86
C GLU A 473 -9.89 -17.53 18.66
N ALA A 474 -11.21 -17.73 18.53
CA ALA A 474 -11.95 -18.80 19.18
C ALA A 474 -11.77 -20.17 18.51
N LEU A 475 -11.27 -20.22 17.26
CA LEU A 475 -11.09 -21.49 16.55
C LEU A 475 -9.86 -22.26 17.05
N PRO A 476 -9.96 -23.60 17.20
CA PRO A 476 -8.86 -24.42 17.72
C PRO A 476 -7.57 -24.35 16.89
N GLN A 477 -7.67 -24.21 15.57
CA GLN A 477 -6.54 -24.17 14.65
C GLN A 477 -5.97 -22.73 14.58
N LEU A 478 -6.84 -21.73 14.39
CA LEU A 478 -6.40 -20.35 14.17
C LEU A 478 -6.02 -19.62 15.46
N GLY A 479 -6.75 -19.81 16.55
CA GLY A 479 -6.54 -19.10 17.81
C GLY A 479 -5.12 -19.23 18.40
N PRO A 480 -4.58 -20.45 18.57
CA PRO A 480 -3.20 -20.63 19.04
C PRO A 480 -2.15 -20.04 18.09
N LEU A 481 -2.42 -20.03 16.79
CA LEU A 481 -1.54 -19.41 15.80
C LEU A 481 -1.54 -17.88 15.96
N LEU A 482 -2.72 -17.26 16.00
CA LEU A 482 -2.87 -15.81 16.18
C LEU A 482 -2.18 -15.31 17.45
N ARG A 483 -2.40 -15.98 18.59
CA ARG A 483 -1.76 -15.62 19.87
C ARG A 483 -0.24 -15.72 19.84
N ARG A 484 0.31 -16.74 19.17
CA ARG A 484 1.76 -16.95 19.06
C ARG A 484 2.46 -15.85 18.27
N HIS A 485 1.78 -15.30 17.26
CA HIS A 485 2.29 -14.21 16.43
C HIS A 485 1.90 -12.83 16.95
N GLY A 486 1.28 -12.72 18.14
CA GLY A 486 0.87 -11.44 18.70
C GLY A 486 -0.16 -10.70 17.85
N LEU A 487 -1.06 -11.43 17.16
CA LEU A 487 -2.03 -10.84 16.26
C LEU A 487 -3.29 -10.41 17.02
N ALA A 488 -3.67 -9.14 16.86
CA ALA A 488 -4.86 -8.56 17.48
C ALA A 488 -5.74 -7.80 16.47
N GLY A 489 -7.06 -7.85 16.68
CA GLY A 489 -8.03 -7.06 15.91
C GLY A 489 -8.05 -5.57 16.30
N LEU A 490 -8.61 -4.74 15.44
CA LEU A 490 -8.79 -3.30 15.71
C LEU A 490 -10.10 -3.05 16.50
N PRO A 491 -10.11 -2.19 17.53
CA PRO A 491 -11.25 -2.01 18.44
C PRO A 491 -12.33 -1.07 17.88
N LEU A 492 -12.88 -1.39 16.71
CA LEU A 492 -13.69 -0.48 15.91
C LEU A 492 -15.03 -0.10 16.61
N ARG A 493 -15.67 -1.03 17.33
CA ARG A 493 -16.92 -0.75 18.05
C ARG A 493 -16.72 0.29 19.16
N ALA A 494 -15.64 0.16 19.93
CA ALA A 494 -15.31 1.11 21.00
C ALA A 494 -15.07 2.51 20.41
N LYS A 495 -14.39 2.60 19.27
CA LYS A 495 -14.18 3.87 18.55
C LYS A 495 -15.47 4.48 18.01
N LEU A 496 -16.45 3.66 17.60
CA LEU A 496 -17.78 4.15 17.25
C LEU A 496 -18.49 4.75 18.47
N GLN A 497 -18.51 4.05 19.61
CA GLN A 497 -19.12 4.56 20.83
C GLN A 497 -18.48 5.88 21.30
N GLU A 498 -17.15 5.96 21.28
CA GLU A 498 -16.40 7.20 21.55
C GLU A 498 -16.87 8.33 20.62
N THR A 499 -16.96 8.07 19.32
CA THR A 499 -17.39 9.05 18.32
C THR A 499 -18.82 9.56 18.55
N LEU A 500 -19.76 8.67 18.89
CA LEU A 500 -21.14 9.06 19.23
C LEU A 500 -21.18 9.96 20.47
N LEU A 501 -20.42 9.61 21.51
CA LEU A 501 -20.35 10.37 22.76
C LEU A 501 -19.64 11.72 22.57
N ASP A 502 -18.57 11.77 21.80
CA ASP A 502 -17.85 13.02 21.53
C ASP A 502 -18.68 13.97 20.69
N THR A 503 -19.40 13.43 19.69
CA THR A 503 -20.37 14.22 18.92
C THR A 503 -21.45 14.80 19.82
N TRP A 504 -22.01 13.99 20.73
CA TRP A 504 -22.98 14.45 21.71
C TRP A 504 -22.44 15.58 22.60
N ARG A 505 -21.25 15.41 23.19
CA ARG A 505 -20.66 16.40 24.10
C ARG A 505 -20.39 17.74 23.42
N GLN A 506 -19.98 17.71 22.15
CA GLN A 506 -19.79 18.91 21.35
C GLN A 506 -21.11 19.63 21.08
N ALA A 507 -22.13 18.89 20.63
CA ALA A 507 -23.43 19.45 20.27
C ALA A 507 -24.29 19.87 21.47
N ARG A 508 -24.06 19.27 22.66
CA ARG A 508 -24.77 19.58 23.91
C ARG A 508 -23.78 19.78 25.08
N PRO A 509 -23.00 20.87 25.09
CA PRO A 509 -22.04 21.14 26.16
C PRO A 509 -22.69 21.15 27.54
N GLY A 510 -22.04 20.51 28.52
CA GLY A 510 -22.55 20.40 29.89
C GLY A 510 -23.56 19.27 30.11
N ARG A 511 -23.86 18.44 29.11
CA ARG A 511 -24.59 17.18 29.27
C ARG A 511 -23.66 15.99 29.05
N ASP A 512 -23.57 15.09 30.03
CA ASP A 512 -22.59 14.00 29.99
C ASP A 512 -22.88 12.93 28.93
N ARG A 513 -24.15 12.52 28.78
CA ARG A 513 -24.59 11.44 27.88
C ARG A 513 -26.02 11.67 27.35
N PRO A 514 -26.38 11.15 26.15
CA PRO A 514 -27.76 11.12 25.69
C PRO A 514 -28.58 10.11 26.51
N GLY A 515 -29.88 10.37 26.67
CA GLY A 515 -30.82 9.46 27.33
C GLY A 515 -31.25 8.30 26.42
N LEU A 516 -31.42 8.55 25.12
CA LEU A 516 -31.63 7.52 24.11
C LEU A 516 -30.91 7.85 22.80
N VAL A 517 -30.15 6.88 22.29
CA VAL A 517 -29.62 6.84 20.93
C VAL A 517 -30.54 6.03 20.03
N ALA A 518 -31.02 6.62 18.94
CA ALA A 518 -31.74 5.93 17.88
C ALA A 518 -30.79 5.58 16.73
N ILE A 519 -30.61 4.30 16.45
CA ILE A 519 -30.03 3.85 15.17
C ILE A 519 -31.18 3.89 14.16
N LEU A 520 -31.22 4.93 13.33
CA LEU A 520 -32.33 5.19 12.42
C LEU A 520 -32.09 4.55 11.05
N ASP A 521 -32.82 3.49 10.75
CA ASP A 521 -32.79 2.77 9.47
C ASP A 521 -34.17 2.23 9.10
N TRP A 522 -34.37 1.83 7.84
CA TRP A 522 -35.61 1.19 7.41
C TRP A 522 -35.77 -0.21 7.99
N SER A 523 -37.02 -0.62 8.19
CA SER A 523 -37.34 -2.01 8.53
C SER A 523 -36.96 -2.96 7.38
N GLY A 524 -36.56 -4.19 7.73
CA GLY A 524 -36.27 -5.24 6.74
C GLY A 524 -34.95 -5.09 5.96
N GLN A 525 -34.09 -4.12 6.29
CA GLN A 525 -32.79 -3.97 5.64
C GLN A 525 -31.88 -5.19 5.87
N PRO A 526 -31.03 -5.56 4.89
CA PRO A 526 -30.11 -6.71 5.01
C PRO A 526 -29.20 -6.67 6.24
N THR A 527 -28.90 -5.47 6.75
CA THR A 527 -28.03 -5.22 7.90
C THR A 527 -28.76 -5.18 9.25
N GLY A 528 -30.07 -5.46 9.29
CA GLY A 528 -30.88 -5.33 10.52
C GLY A 528 -30.38 -6.15 11.71
N SER A 529 -29.79 -7.34 11.48
CA SER A 529 -29.16 -8.14 12.54
C SER A 529 -27.95 -7.41 13.15
N GLU A 530 -27.11 -6.81 12.30
CA GLU A 530 -25.93 -6.04 12.71
C GLU A 530 -26.35 -4.86 13.61
N LEU A 531 -27.38 -4.12 13.20
CA LEU A 531 -27.85 -2.94 13.93
C LEU A 531 -28.49 -3.30 15.28
N SER A 532 -29.25 -4.40 15.32
CA SER A 532 -29.88 -4.90 16.56
C SER A 532 -28.82 -5.29 17.59
N GLN A 533 -27.81 -6.06 17.19
CA GLN A 533 -26.69 -6.43 18.06
C GLN A 533 -25.88 -5.22 18.50
N LEU A 534 -25.62 -4.27 17.60
CA LEU A 534 -24.93 -3.04 17.96
C LEU A 534 -25.70 -2.25 19.03
N ALA A 535 -27.02 -2.12 18.89
CA ALA A 535 -27.86 -1.47 19.88
C ALA A 535 -27.84 -2.17 21.25
N GLU A 536 -27.87 -3.51 21.26
CA GLU A 536 -27.77 -4.32 22.48
C GLU A 536 -26.42 -4.11 23.18
N VAL A 537 -25.31 -4.19 22.44
CA VAL A 537 -23.96 -4.05 22.99
C VAL A 537 -23.73 -2.63 23.53
N LEU A 538 -24.09 -1.59 22.78
CA LEU A 538 -23.96 -0.20 23.26
C LEU A 538 -24.81 0.05 24.52
N SER A 539 -26.02 -0.52 24.57
CA SER A 539 -26.88 -0.44 25.76
C SER A 539 -26.27 -1.13 26.96
N ALA A 540 -25.71 -2.33 26.78
CA ALA A 540 -25.00 -3.06 27.83
C ALA A 540 -23.76 -2.31 28.34
N GLU A 541 -23.09 -1.54 27.47
CA GLU A 541 -21.95 -0.67 27.79
C GLU A 541 -22.38 0.72 28.34
N GLY A 542 -23.66 0.90 28.66
CA GLY A 542 -24.18 2.08 29.35
C GLY A 542 -24.50 3.28 28.44
N LEU A 543 -24.73 3.03 27.15
CA LEU A 543 -25.28 3.98 26.18
C LEU A 543 -26.64 3.47 25.69
N PRO A 544 -27.77 3.88 26.30
CA PRO A 544 -29.09 3.37 25.93
C PRO A 544 -29.38 3.59 24.44
N THR A 545 -29.51 2.50 23.70
CA THR A 545 -29.58 2.52 22.24
C THR A 545 -30.71 1.61 21.75
N ALA A 546 -31.43 2.03 20.71
CA ALA A 546 -32.44 1.21 20.05
C ALA A 546 -32.39 1.41 18.53
N VAL A 547 -32.71 0.35 17.78
CA VAL A 547 -33.03 0.48 16.35
C VAL A 547 -34.42 1.12 16.24
N VAL A 548 -34.53 2.17 15.44
CA VAL A 548 -35.77 2.93 15.24
C VAL A 548 -36.02 3.05 13.75
N HIS A 549 -37.29 2.90 13.35
CA HIS A 549 -37.69 3.00 11.95
C HIS A 549 -38.46 4.31 11.69
N PRO A 550 -38.30 4.94 10.52
CA PRO A 550 -38.96 6.21 10.20
C PRO A 550 -40.47 6.24 10.46
N GLU A 551 -41.18 5.15 10.16
CA GLU A 551 -42.64 5.04 10.33
C GLU A 551 -43.12 5.13 11.79
N SER A 552 -42.19 4.99 12.74
CA SER A 552 -42.44 5.09 14.19
C SER A 552 -42.05 6.44 14.80
N LEU A 553 -41.47 7.33 14.01
CA LEU A 553 -41.01 8.63 14.49
C LEU A 553 -42.17 9.60 14.61
N GLU A 554 -42.26 10.22 15.79
CA GLU A 554 -43.21 11.29 16.08
C GLU A 554 -42.43 12.54 16.50
N PHE A 555 -42.80 13.69 15.92
CA PHE A 555 -42.29 14.99 16.32
C PHE A 555 -43.45 15.89 16.72
N ASP A 556 -43.46 16.34 17.98
CA ASP A 556 -44.54 17.16 18.56
C ASP A 556 -44.32 18.67 18.44
N GLY A 557 -43.21 19.09 17.81
CA GLY A 557 -42.77 20.48 17.72
C GLY A 557 -41.62 20.85 18.67
N GLU A 558 -41.39 20.06 19.72
CA GLU A 558 -40.30 20.24 20.68
C GLU A 558 -39.36 19.03 20.71
N ARG A 559 -39.91 17.81 20.64
CA ARG A 559 -39.17 16.56 20.90
C ARG A 559 -39.41 15.54 19.81
N LEU A 560 -38.33 14.87 19.41
CA LEU A 560 -38.39 13.68 18.57
C LEU A 560 -38.56 12.45 19.48
N SER A 561 -39.49 11.56 19.14
CA SER A 561 -39.75 10.36 19.92
C SER A 561 -40.11 9.15 19.05
N SER A 562 -39.97 7.94 19.61
CA SER A 562 -40.50 6.70 19.04
C SER A 562 -41.03 5.83 20.17
N GLY A 563 -42.26 5.32 20.02
CA GLY A 563 -42.93 4.50 21.05
C GLY A 563 -43.02 5.20 22.42
N GLY A 564 -43.21 6.52 22.44
CA GLY A 564 -43.30 7.32 23.67
C GLY A 564 -41.96 7.61 24.37
N ARG A 565 -40.82 7.20 23.79
CA ARG A 565 -39.49 7.49 24.32
C ARG A 565 -38.84 8.63 23.55
N VAL A 566 -38.38 9.66 24.26
CA VAL A 566 -37.65 10.80 23.66
C VAL A 566 -36.30 10.32 23.14
N ILE A 567 -35.96 10.75 21.92
CA ILE A 567 -34.69 10.46 21.24
C ILE A 567 -33.80 11.70 21.36
N ASP A 568 -32.64 11.56 21.99
CA ASP A 568 -31.69 12.66 22.16
C ASP A 568 -30.65 12.72 21.04
N LEU A 569 -30.23 11.55 20.55
CA LEU A 569 -29.21 11.41 19.52
C LEU A 569 -29.66 10.38 18.47
N VAL A 570 -29.50 10.72 17.20
CA VAL A 570 -29.77 9.84 16.06
C VAL A 570 -28.44 9.45 15.42
N TYR A 571 -28.12 8.16 15.40
CA TYR A 571 -27.12 7.62 14.48
C TYR A 571 -27.84 7.28 13.16
N ARG A 572 -27.69 8.15 12.16
CA ARG A 572 -28.40 7.99 10.88
C ARG A 572 -27.77 6.88 10.03
N ARG A 573 -28.57 5.89 9.67
CA ARG A 573 -28.22 4.84 8.69
C ARG A 573 -28.88 5.01 7.34
N LEU A 574 -29.86 5.91 7.22
CA LEU A 574 -30.47 6.30 5.95
C LEU A 574 -29.43 6.89 4.97
N THR A 575 -29.44 6.43 3.73
CA THR A 575 -28.55 6.89 2.64
C THR A 575 -29.06 8.19 2.02
N THR A 576 -28.23 8.92 1.25
CA THR A 576 -28.70 10.09 0.49
C THR A 576 -29.89 9.73 -0.41
N LEU A 577 -29.90 8.54 -1.01
CA LEU A 577 -30.99 8.11 -1.88
C LEU A 577 -32.31 7.98 -1.11
N ASP A 578 -32.28 7.42 0.10
CA ASP A 578 -33.45 7.35 0.98
C ASP A 578 -34.01 8.73 1.28
N LEU A 579 -33.13 9.69 1.56
CA LEU A 579 -33.52 11.07 1.86
C LEU A 579 -34.20 11.77 0.68
N VAL A 580 -33.92 11.34 -0.56
CA VAL A 580 -34.50 11.90 -1.79
C VAL A 580 -35.77 11.16 -2.20
N GLU A 581 -35.71 9.84 -2.30
CA GLU A 581 -36.80 9.03 -2.88
C GLU A 581 -37.98 8.86 -1.93
N ARG A 582 -37.74 8.97 -0.61
CA ARG A 582 -38.74 8.75 0.44
C ARG A 582 -38.86 9.95 1.39
N ALA A 583 -38.57 11.15 0.87
CA ALA A 583 -38.57 12.39 1.64
C ALA A 583 -39.89 12.64 2.41
N ASP A 584 -41.03 12.33 1.79
CA ASP A 584 -42.36 12.53 2.39
C ASP A 584 -42.58 11.67 3.65
N GLU A 585 -41.96 10.49 3.72
CA GLU A 585 -42.04 9.58 4.86
C GLU A 585 -41.09 9.99 6.01
N LEU A 586 -40.17 10.93 5.75
CA LEU A 586 -39.14 11.39 6.69
C LEU A 586 -39.45 12.76 7.30
N GLU A 587 -40.62 13.35 7.02
CA GLU A 587 -40.91 14.71 7.49
C GLU A 587 -40.85 14.88 9.02
N PRO A 588 -41.31 13.94 9.88
CA PRO A 588 -41.09 14.05 11.33
C PRO A 588 -39.61 14.19 11.71
N PHE A 589 -38.73 13.43 11.04
CA PHE A 589 -37.29 13.50 11.24
C PHE A 589 -36.70 14.83 10.72
N PHE A 590 -37.09 15.27 9.53
CA PHE A 590 -36.63 16.53 8.96
C PHE A 590 -37.08 17.75 9.78
N ALA A 591 -38.33 17.75 10.25
CA ALA A 591 -38.85 18.79 11.13
C ALA A 591 -38.06 18.87 12.45
N ALA A 592 -37.77 17.72 13.07
CA ALA A 592 -36.93 17.65 14.25
C ALA A 592 -35.50 18.16 14.02
N CYS A 593 -34.90 17.86 12.85
CA CYS A 593 -33.59 18.39 12.48
C CYS A 593 -33.59 19.92 12.34
N ARG A 594 -34.61 20.48 11.67
CA ARG A 594 -34.76 21.94 11.52
C ARG A 594 -34.97 22.64 12.88
N ALA A 595 -35.54 21.94 13.85
CA ALA A 595 -35.78 22.43 15.20
C ALA A 595 -34.61 22.17 16.18
N ASP A 596 -33.52 21.54 15.75
CA ASP A 596 -32.42 21.07 16.62
C ASP A 596 -32.91 20.22 17.82
N ALA A 597 -33.96 19.42 17.60
CA ALA A 597 -34.61 18.63 18.65
C ALA A 597 -33.83 17.37 19.05
N ALA A 598 -32.91 16.90 18.20
CA ALA A 598 -32.01 15.78 18.44
C ALA A 598 -30.67 15.99 17.74
N VAL A 599 -29.57 15.48 18.32
CA VAL A 599 -28.24 15.50 17.67
C VAL A 599 -28.19 14.42 16.60
N VAL A 600 -27.83 14.75 15.36
CA VAL A 600 -27.77 13.77 14.27
C VAL A 600 -26.31 13.47 13.90
N VAL A 601 -25.84 12.26 14.20
CA VAL A 601 -24.54 11.75 13.76
C VAL A 601 -24.67 11.21 12.34
N GLY A 602 -23.75 11.64 11.47
CA GLY A 602 -23.92 11.49 10.03
C GLY A 602 -24.96 12.48 9.50
N SER A 603 -24.96 13.72 10.00
CA SER A 603 -25.85 14.79 9.51
C SER A 603 -25.66 15.09 8.02
N PHE A 604 -26.54 15.91 7.45
CA PHE A 604 -26.64 16.21 6.02
C PHE A 604 -25.37 16.76 5.34
N PRO A 605 -24.49 17.54 6.00
CA PRO A 605 -23.20 17.91 5.40
C PRO A 605 -22.36 16.69 4.97
N ALA A 606 -22.50 15.54 5.65
CA ALA A 606 -21.78 14.33 5.31
C ALA A 606 -22.20 13.76 3.95
N ASP A 607 -23.42 14.01 3.46
CA ASP A 607 -23.87 13.58 2.13
C ASP A 607 -23.08 14.27 1.00
N VAL A 608 -22.52 15.46 1.24
CA VAL A 608 -21.59 16.12 0.29
C VAL A 608 -20.33 15.27 0.10
N ALA A 609 -19.81 14.70 1.19
CA ALA A 609 -18.63 13.84 1.15
C ALA A 609 -18.92 12.44 0.57
N HIS A 610 -20.16 11.95 0.69
CA HIS A 610 -20.58 10.69 0.09
C HIS A 610 -20.58 10.74 -1.45
N SER A 611 -20.96 11.89 -2.01
CA SER A 611 -21.12 12.02 -3.45
C SER A 611 -19.84 11.67 -4.18
N LYS A 612 -19.94 10.84 -5.24
CA LYS A 612 -18.77 10.49 -6.08
C LYS A 612 -18.19 11.72 -6.79
N ARG A 613 -18.92 12.84 -6.81
CA ARG A 613 -18.42 14.16 -7.23
C ARG A 613 -17.28 14.66 -6.34
N MET A 614 -17.14 14.18 -5.12
CA MET A 614 -16.04 14.54 -4.22
C MET A 614 -14.68 14.26 -4.88
N PHE A 615 -14.50 13.09 -5.50
CA PHE A 615 -13.23 12.76 -6.17
C PHE A 615 -13.02 13.57 -7.44
N ALA A 616 -14.12 13.89 -8.14
CA ALA A 616 -14.06 14.82 -9.26
C ALA A 616 -13.61 16.21 -8.80
N PHE A 617 -14.07 16.69 -7.64
CA PHE A 617 -13.68 17.97 -7.08
C PHE A 617 -12.19 17.99 -6.68
N LEU A 618 -11.75 16.96 -5.95
CA LEU A 618 -10.36 16.85 -5.46
C LEU A 618 -9.34 16.88 -6.62
N THR A 619 -9.65 16.20 -7.73
CA THR A 619 -8.70 16.05 -8.85
C THR A 619 -8.85 17.11 -9.94
N ASP A 620 -9.82 18.03 -9.84
CA ASP A 620 -10.12 19.05 -10.86
C ASP A 620 -9.25 20.31 -10.69
N GLU A 621 -8.59 20.70 -11.77
CA GLU A 621 -7.57 21.75 -11.80
C GLU A 621 -8.14 23.10 -11.35
N ARG A 622 -9.45 23.33 -11.56
CA ARG A 622 -10.15 24.56 -11.18
C ARG A 622 -10.17 24.78 -9.67
N TRP A 623 -10.20 23.68 -8.90
CA TRP A 623 -10.34 23.70 -7.45
C TRP A 623 -9.01 23.54 -6.71
N ARG A 624 -7.90 23.26 -7.42
CA ARG A 624 -6.56 23.06 -6.82
C ARG A 624 -6.14 24.18 -5.87
N ARG A 625 -6.57 25.43 -6.13
CA ARG A 625 -6.30 26.60 -5.29
C ARG A 625 -6.75 26.46 -3.82
N HIS A 626 -7.70 25.57 -3.52
CA HIS A 626 -8.22 25.32 -2.17
C HIS A 626 -7.39 24.30 -1.37
N PHE A 627 -6.40 23.68 -2.00
CA PHE A 627 -5.52 22.69 -1.39
C PHE A 627 -4.08 23.20 -1.32
N SER A 628 -3.38 22.84 -0.25
CA SER A 628 -1.94 23.07 -0.09
C SER A 628 -1.14 22.22 -1.09
N MET A 629 0.18 22.46 -1.16
CA MET A 629 1.05 21.65 -2.02
C MET A 629 1.10 20.19 -1.58
N GLU A 630 1.20 19.95 -0.27
CA GLU A 630 1.20 18.61 0.33
C GLU A 630 -0.10 17.86 0.04
N GLU A 631 -1.24 18.53 0.14
CA GLU A 631 -2.55 17.94 -0.11
C GLU A 631 -2.75 17.62 -1.58
N ARG A 632 -2.28 18.50 -2.47
CA ARG A 632 -2.29 18.22 -3.92
C ARG A 632 -1.47 16.99 -4.25
N ALA A 633 -0.26 16.87 -3.69
CA ALA A 633 0.59 15.70 -3.88
C ALA A 633 -0.08 14.42 -3.34
N LEU A 634 -0.70 14.49 -2.16
CA LEU A 634 -1.47 13.39 -1.59
C LEU A 634 -2.65 12.97 -2.49
N ILE A 635 -3.43 13.95 -2.97
CA ILE A 635 -4.56 13.71 -3.87
C ILE A 635 -4.07 13.08 -5.18
N ASP A 636 -3.05 13.66 -5.81
CA ASP A 636 -2.50 13.16 -7.08
C ASP A 636 -1.94 11.73 -6.93
N ALA A 637 -1.41 11.38 -5.76
CA ALA A 637 -0.85 10.06 -5.49
C ALA A 637 -1.91 9.00 -5.18
N HIS A 638 -3.03 9.36 -4.53
CA HIS A 638 -3.96 8.39 -3.91
C HIS A 638 -5.40 8.46 -4.44
N VAL A 639 -5.77 9.50 -5.17
CA VAL A 639 -7.12 9.68 -5.73
C VAL A 639 -7.05 9.56 -7.25
N PRO A 640 -7.69 8.55 -7.86
CA PRO A 640 -7.71 8.40 -9.31
C PRO A 640 -8.34 9.63 -9.97
N TRP A 641 -7.74 10.05 -11.09
CA TRP A 641 -8.27 11.17 -11.87
C TRP A 641 -9.75 10.98 -12.15
N THR A 642 -10.59 11.98 -11.87
CA THR A 642 -12.05 11.84 -11.95
C THR A 642 -12.67 13.11 -12.54
N ARG A 643 -13.61 12.99 -13.49
CA ARG A 643 -14.33 14.14 -14.06
C ARG A 643 -15.81 13.84 -14.24
N ILE A 644 -16.66 14.81 -13.87
CA ILE A 644 -18.09 14.79 -14.21
C ILE A 644 -18.23 14.81 -15.73
N LEU A 645 -19.00 13.88 -16.28
CA LEU A 645 -19.12 13.62 -17.72
C LEU A 645 -20.00 14.69 -18.40
N ARG A 646 -19.46 15.90 -18.56
CA ARG A 646 -20.13 17.07 -19.17
C ARG A 646 -19.16 17.91 -20.00
N PRO A 647 -19.64 18.83 -20.87
CA PRO A 647 -18.78 19.70 -21.66
C PRO A 647 -17.73 20.43 -20.79
N SER A 648 -16.47 20.06 -20.98
CA SER A 648 -15.34 20.62 -20.23
C SER A 648 -14.01 20.28 -20.91
N ARG A 649 -13.05 21.19 -20.72
CA ARG A 649 -11.63 20.93 -20.98
C ARG A 649 -10.97 20.47 -19.70
N THR A 650 -10.06 19.52 -19.81
CA THR A 650 -9.40 18.89 -18.66
C THR A 650 -7.96 18.53 -19.01
N ILE A 651 -7.12 18.35 -18.00
CA ILE A 651 -5.78 17.76 -18.15
C ILE A 651 -5.87 16.30 -17.68
N TYR A 652 -5.31 15.40 -18.47
CA TYR A 652 -5.15 13.99 -18.10
C TYR A 652 -3.75 13.56 -18.50
N ARG A 653 -2.98 13.05 -17.52
CA ARG A 653 -1.58 12.62 -17.71
C ARG A 653 -0.71 13.69 -18.42
N GLY A 654 -0.89 14.95 -18.03
CA GLY A 654 -0.15 16.09 -18.57
C GLY A 654 -0.65 16.61 -19.93
N GLN A 655 -1.70 16.02 -20.52
CA GLN A 655 -2.25 16.43 -21.80
C GLN A 655 -3.62 17.09 -21.64
N ALA A 656 -3.78 18.28 -22.20
CA ALA A 656 -5.06 19.00 -22.20
C ALA A 656 -5.94 18.56 -23.37
N GLY A 657 -7.22 18.29 -23.11
CA GLY A 657 -8.18 17.86 -24.14
C GLY A 657 -9.63 18.12 -23.76
N GLU A 658 -10.53 17.91 -24.72
CA GLU A 658 -11.98 17.91 -24.49
C GLU A 658 -12.40 16.58 -23.84
N LEU A 659 -13.16 16.65 -22.75
CA LEU A 659 -13.49 15.48 -21.93
C LEU A 659 -14.18 14.36 -22.71
N LEU A 660 -15.12 14.71 -23.61
CA LEU A 660 -15.84 13.71 -24.40
C LEU A 660 -14.90 12.91 -25.31
N GLN A 661 -14.00 13.60 -26.01
CA GLN A 661 -13.05 12.96 -26.91
C GLN A 661 -12.09 12.06 -26.12
N LEU A 662 -11.56 12.57 -25.00
CA LEU A 662 -10.69 11.81 -24.10
C LEU A 662 -11.38 10.56 -23.57
N ALA A 663 -12.64 10.67 -23.13
CA ALA A 663 -13.40 9.54 -22.60
C ALA A 663 -13.63 8.43 -23.65
N LEU A 664 -13.77 8.81 -24.93
CA LEU A 664 -13.91 7.87 -26.04
C LEU A 664 -12.57 7.23 -26.41
N GLU A 665 -11.49 8.00 -26.47
CA GLU A 665 -10.15 7.54 -26.88
C GLU A 665 -9.43 6.72 -25.80
N GLN A 666 -9.64 7.04 -24.52
CA GLN A 666 -8.95 6.42 -23.39
C GLN A 666 -9.79 5.35 -22.67
N ARG A 667 -10.75 4.73 -23.38
CA ARG A 667 -11.68 3.70 -22.87
C ARG A 667 -11.04 2.75 -21.86
N GLU A 668 -9.97 2.05 -22.26
CA GLU A 668 -9.33 0.99 -21.44
C GLU A 668 -8.72 1.49 -20.13
N ARG A 669 -8.60 2.80 -19.96
CA ARG A 669 -8.06 3.44 -18.76
C ARG A 669 -9.14 4.06 -17.88
N LEU A 670 -10.41 3.92 -18.24
CA LEU A 670 -11.50 4.65 -17.60
C LEU A 670 -12.62 3.74 -17.14
N VAL A 671 -13.30 4.20 -16.09
CA VAL A 671 -14.53 3.66 -15.53
C VAL A 671 -15.62 4.71 -15.67
N LEU A 672 -16.78 4.33 -16.19
CA LEU A 672 -17.96 5.18 -16.27
C LEU A 672 -18.91 4.79 -15.15
N LYS A 673 -19.27 5.73 -14.26
CA LYS A 673 -20.18 5.47 -13.13
C LYS A 673 -21.17 6.60 -12.89
N PRO A 674 -22.38 6.33 -12.36
CA PRO A 674 -23.28 7.39 -11.92
C PRO A 674 -22.67 8.20 -10.78
N THR A 675 -23.10 9.46 -10.61
CA THR A 675 -22.59 10.32 -9.52
C THR A 675 -23.08 9.90 -8.14
N GLU A 676 -24.25 9.25 -8.08
CA GLU A 676 -24.88 8.70 -6.88
C GLU A 676 -25.26 7.23 -7.12
N GLY A 677 -25.26 6.40 -6.07
CA GLY A 677 -25.60 4.97 -6.15
C GLY A 677 -24.61 4.07 -5.41
N PHE A 678 -25.00 2.81 -5.20
CA PHE A 678 -24.30 1.79 -4.41
C PHE A 678 -24.23 0.43 -5.16
N GLU A 679 -23.46 -0.53 -4.63
CA GLU A 679 -23.35 -1.92 -5.15
C GLU A 679 -22.91 -2.05 -6.63
N GLY A 680 -22.10 -1.12 -7.14
CA GLY A 680 -21.62 -1.18 -8.52
C GLY A 680 -22.71 -1.03 -9.60
N ARG A 681 -23.95 -0.70 -9.22
CA ARG A 681 -25.06 -0.53 -10.16
C ARG A 681 -24.76 0.59 -11.15
N GLY A 682 -24.81 0.27 -12.44
CA GLY A 682 -24.60 1.24 -13.53
C GLY A 682 -23.13 1.62 -13.79
N VAL A 683 -22.17 0.91 -13.18
CA VAL A 683 -20.73 1.04 -13.44
C VAL A 683 -20.35 0.25 -14.70
N LEU A 684 -19.56 0.85 -15.58
CA LEU A 684 -18.97 0.20 -16.75
C LEU A 684 -17.45 0.34 -16.67
N LEU A 685 -16.74 -0.79 -16.71
CA LEU A 685 -15.29 -0.82 -16.81
C LEU A 685 -14.90 -0.76 -18.28
N GLY A 686 -14.19 0.29 -18.71
CA GLY A 686 -13.85 0.45 -20.12
C GLY A 686 -12.93 -0.66 -20.65
N VAL A 687 -12.09 -1.26 -19.80
CA VAL A 687 -11.24 -2.41 -20.14
C VAL A 687 -12.05 -3.68 -20.45
N GLU A 688 -13.26 -3.83 -19.88
CA GLU A 688 -14.14 -4.99 -20.08
C GLU A 688 -15.33 -4.69 -21.02
N THR A 689 -15.57 -3.41 -21.35
CA THR A 689 -16.70 -2.99 -22.18
C THR A 689 -16.29 -2.90 -23.65
N ALA A 690 -17.05 -3.52 -24.56
CA ALA A 690 -16.80 -3.44 -26.00
C ALA A 690 -16.77 -1.97 -26.52
N PRO A 691 -15.93 -1.63 -27.51
CA PRO A 691 -15.69 -0.24 -27.91
C PRO A 691 -16.96 0.52 -28.35
N ASP A 692 -17.84 -0.15 -29.09
CA ASP A 692 -19.11 0.39 -29.59
C ASP A 692 -20.12 0.62 -28.46
N VAL A 693 -20.22 -0.33 -27.52
CA VAL A 693 -21.06 -0.21 -26.32
C VAL A 693 -20.58 0.94 -25.44
N TRP A 694 -19.26 1.04 -25.20
CA TRP A 694 -18.67 2.12 -24.42
C TRP A 694 -18.96 3.49 -25.06
N ALA A 695 -18.71 3.62 -26.36
CA ALA A 695 -18.93 4.88 -27.07
C ALA A 695 -20.41 5.30 -27.01
N ALA A 696 -21.34 4.37 -27.24
CA ALA A 696 -22.77 4.63 -27.14
C ALA A 696 -23.18 5.07 -25.73
N GLU A 697 -22.69 4.40 -24.68
CA GLU A 697 -23.02 4.71 -23.29
C GLU A 697 -22.42 6.04 -22.82
N VAL A 698 -21.16 6.34 -23.18
CA VAL A 698 -20.53 7.63 -22.90
C VAL A 698 -21.30 8.76 -23.58
N GLN A 699 -21.64 8.63 -24.86
CA GLN A 699 -22.41 9.65 -25.59
C GLN A 699 -23.81 9.82 -25.01
N ARG A 700 -24.53 8.72 -24.74
CA ARG A 700 -25.88 8.73 -24.18
C ARG A 700 -25.94 9.42 -22.81
N ARG A 701 -24.90 9.25 -22.00
CA ARG A 701 -24.83 9.77 -20.62
C ARG A 701 -24.13 11.13 -20.53
N PHE A 702 -23.57 11.65 -21.62
CA PHE A 702 -22.87 12.93 -21.64
C PHE A 702 -23.80 14.10 -21.30
N GLY A 703 -23.40 14.90 -20.31
CA GLY A 703 -24.21 15.97 -19.72
C GLY A 703 -25.16 15.53 -18.62
N GLY A 704 -25.30 14.21 -18.37
CA GLY A 704 -26.13 13.65 -17.30
C GLY A 704 -25.41 13.53 -15.95
N PRO A 705 -26.04 12.88 -14.95
CA PRO A 705 -25.48 12.66 -13.61
C PRO A 705 -24.48 11.49 -13.60
N HIS A 706 -23.47 11.56 -14.45
CA HIS A 706 -22.43 10.54 -14.60
C HIS A 706 -21.04 11.17 -14.54
N LEU A 707 -20.04 10.35 -14.27
CA LEU A 707 -18.65 10.74 -14.28
C LEU A 707 -17.79 9.64 -14.92
N VAL A 708 -16.59 10.02 -15.34
CA VAL A 708 -15.52 9.10 -15.69
C VAL A 708 -14.41 9.19 -14.65
N GLN A 709 -13.81 8.07 -14.31
CA GLN A 709 -12.72 7.94 -13.35
C GLN A 709 -11.61 7.07 -13.96
N GLU A 710 -10.35 7.37 -13.66
CA GLU A 710 -9.23 6.52 -14.02
C GLU A 710 -9.38 5.14 -13.38
N TYR A 711 -9.26 4.11 -14.21
CA TYR A 711 -9.34 2.73 -13.79
C TYR A 711 -8.14 2.38 -12.90
N VAL A 712 -8.43 1.76 -11.76
CA VAL A 712 -7.42 1.20 -10.86
C VAL A 712 -7.57 -0.32 -10.91
N GLU A 713 -6.48 -1.00 -11.25
CA GLU A 713 -6.47 -2.47 -11.22
C GLU A 713 -6.57 -2.94 -9.76
N PRO A 714 -7.56 -3.81 -9.44
CA PRO A 714 -7.67 -4.38 -8.10
C PRO A 714 -6.46 -5.27 -7.79
N PRO A 715 -5.88 -5.16 -6.58
CA PRO A 715 -4.78 -6.02 -6.17
C PRO A 715 -5.27 -7.47 -6.06
N GLN A 716 -4.44 -8.40 -6.53
CA GLN A 716 -4.68 -9.81 -6.36
C GLN A 716 -3.84 -10.35 -5.19
N ARG A 717 -4.39 -11.34 -4.52
CA ARG A 717 -3.69 -12.13 -3.53
C ARG A 717 -3.98 -13.59 -3.78
N ILE A 718 -2.94 -14.40 -3.91
CA ILE A 718 -3.12 -15.84 -3.98
C ILE A 718 -3.38 -16.39 -2.58
N VAL A 719 -4.38 -17.26 -2.48
CA VAL A 719 -4.71 -18.04 -1.29
C VAL A 719 -4.93 -19.51 -1.68
N HIS A 720 -4.98 -20.43 -0.71
CA HIS A 720 -5.27 -21.83 -0.98
C HIS A 720 -6.67 -22.18 -0.47
N LEU A 721 -7.63 -22.34 -1.38
CA LEU A 721 -9.03 -22.65 -1.04
C LEU A 721 -9.36 -24.10 -1.40
N GLN A 722 -10.24 -24.72 -0.62
CA GLN A 722 -10.74 -26.06 -0.95
C GLN A 722 -11.81 -25.95 -2.04
N GLY A 723 -11.59 -26.64 -3.16
CA GLY A 723 -12.54 -26.74 -4.26
C GLY A 723 -13.68 -27.72 -3.97
N PRO A 724 -14.73 -27.74 -4.82
CA PRO A 724 -15.86 -28.66 -4.68
C PRO A 724 -15.46 -30.15 -4.77
N ASP A 725 -14.31 -30.43 -5.36
CA ASP A 725 -13.70 -31.77 -5.47
C ASP A 725 -12.98 -32.21 -4.18
N GLY A 726 -12.95 -31.34 -3.17
CA GLY A 726 -12.25 -31.55 -1.91
C GLY A 726 -10.74 -31.34 -1.99
N ALA A 727 -10.20 -30.96 -3.15
CA ALA A 727 -8.78 -30.63 -3.31
C ALA A 727 -8.53 -29.17 -2.97
N VAL A 728 -7.31 -28.84 -2.55
CA VAL A 728 -6.90 -27.46 -2.26
C VAL A 728 -6.28 -26.85 -3.52
N HIS A 729 -6.80 -25.71 -3.96
CA HIS A 729 -6.38 -25.01 -5.18
C HIS A 729 -5.82 -23.63 -4.86
N GLU A 730 -4.72 -23.27 -5.53
CA GLU A 730 -4.26 -21.88 -5.59
C GLU A 730 -5.32 -21.02 -6.28
N THR A 731 -5.83 -20.03 -5.56
CA THR A 731 -6.93 -19.19 -6.02
C THR A 731 -6.55 -17.72 -5.88
N PRO A 732 -6.50 -16.95 -6.99
CA PRO A 732 -6.34 -15.51 -6.92
C PRO A 732 -7.63 -14.87 -6.41
N LEU A 733 -7.51 -14.07 -5.35
CA LEU A 733 -8.58 -13.23 -4.83
C LEU A 733 -8.26 -11.77 -5.05
N PHE A 734 -9.20 -11.02 -5.60
CA PHE A 734 -9.15 -9.58 -5.67
C PHE A 734 -9.46 -9.00 -4.30
N LEU A 735 -8.54 -8.19 -3.75
CA LEU A 735 -8.69 -7.60 -2.43
C LEU A 735 -9.29 -6.21 -2.50
N HIS A 736 -10.14 -5.93 -1.52
CA HIS A 736 -10.76 -4.64 -1.31
C HIS A 736 -10.66 -4.26 0.18
N VAL A 737 -10.16 -3.07 0.45
CA VAL A 737 -9.92 -2.57 1.81
C VAL A 737 -10.86 -1.41 2.07
N GLY A 738 -11.61 -1.49 3.17
CA GLY A 738 -12.52 -0.46 3.62
C GLY A 738 -11.98 0.26 4.85
N GLU A 739 -11.33 1.41 4.70
CA GLU A 739 -10.78 2.16 5.85
C GLU A 739 -11.86 2.93 6.60
N PHE A 740 -12.23 2.48 7.80
CA PHE A 740 -13.14 3.22 8.67
C PHE A 740 -12.44 4.43 9.30
N VAL A 741 -12.98 5.61 9.03
CA VAL A 741 -12.54 6.88 9.60
C VAL A 741 -13.61 7.39 10.55
N LEU A 742 -13.27 7.44 11.84
CA LEU A 742 -14.15 7.91 12.90
C LEU A 742 -13.55 9.16 13.53
N SER A 743 -14.30 10.26 13.56
CA SER A 743 -13.83 11.58 14.00
C SER A 743 -12.50 12.02 13.34
N GLY A 744 -12.35 11.72 12.05
CA GLY A 744 -11.14 12.03 11.28
C GLY A 744 -9.94 11.11 11.56
N ARG A 745 -10.11 10.03 12.32
CA ARG A 745 -9.05 9.06 12.66
C ARG A 745 -9.31 7.70 12.05
N LEU A 746 -8.26 7.03 11.58
CA LEU A 746 -8.36 5.63 11.14
C LEU A 746 -8.65 4.75 12.37
N ALA A 747 -9.80 4.09 12.37
CA ALA A 747 -10.32 3.34 13.51
C ALA A 747 -10.36 1.82 13.29
N GLY A 748 -10.43 1.37 12.04
CA GLY A 748 -10.56 -0.04 11.70
C GLY A 748 -10.61 -0.27 10.20
N LEU A 749 -10.54 -1.52 9.78
CA LEU A 749 -10.62 -1.93 8.38
C LEU A 749 -11.70 -2.98 8.17
N LEU A 750 -12.52 -2.83 7.14
CA LEU A 750 -13.32 -3.91 6.58
C LEU A 750 -12.58 -4.47 5.37
N VAL A 751 -12.12 -5.71 5.45
CA VAL A 751 -11.43 -6.35 4.32
C VAL A 751 -12.39 -7.31 3.65
N ARG A 752 -12.49 -7.20 2.32
CA ARG A 752 -13.32 -8.05 1.47
C ARG A 752 -12.48 -8.60 0.34
N ALA A 753 -12.86 -9.76 -0.16
CA ALA A 753 -12.22 -10.33 -1.33
C ALA A 753 -13.21 -11.08 -2.21
N SER A 754 -12.91 -11.12 -3.51
CA SER A 754 -13.75 -11.80 -4.51
C SER A 754 -12.89 -12.59 -5.50
N LEU A 755 -13.51 -13.60 -6.13
CA LEU A 755 -12.94 -14.32 -7.28
C LEU A 755 -13.00 -13.48 -8.57
N GLU A 756 -13.82 -12.42 -8.59
CA GLU A 756 -14.06 -11.58 -9.78
C GLU A 756 -13.51 -10.16 -9.61
N ARG A 757 -13.18 -9.52 -10.74
CA ARG A 757 -12.60 -8.15 -10.79
C ARG A 757 -13.59 -7.06 -10.39
N VAL A 758 -14.87 -7.27 -10.68
CA VAL A 758 -15.91 -6.24 -10.60
C VAL A 758 -16.73 -6.45 -9.33
N LEU A 759 -16.85 -5.40 -8.53
CA LEU A 759 -17.80 -5.28 -7.43
C LEU A 759 -19.23 -5.14 -7.98
N ALA A 760 -19.77 -6.19 -8.58
CA ALA A 760 -21.11 -6.21 -9.17
C ALA A 760 -22.19 -6.61 -8.15
N VAL A 761 -23.45 -6.30 -8.49
CA VAL A 761 -24.69 -6.43 -7.69
C VAL A 761 -24.94 -7.82 -7.10
N GLU A 762 -24.29 -8.85 -7.63
CA GLU A 762 -24.38 -10.25 -7.20
C GLU A 762 -23.03 -10.74 -6.64
N SER A 763 -22.30 -9.88 -5.93
CA SER A 763 -20.90 -10.13 -5.60
C SER A 763 -20.72 -11.42 -4.79
N THR A 764 -19.75 -12.24 -5.20
CA THR A 764 -19.18 -13.33 -4.41
C THR A 764 -18.22 -12.83 -3.32
N GLU A 765 -18.31 -11.54 -2.94
CA GLU A 765 -17.43 -10.95 -1.92
C GLU A 765 -17.62 -11.67 -0.58
N ARG A 766 -16.51 -12.11 -0.02
CA ARG A 766 -16.47 -12.63 1.35
C ARG A 766 -15.60 -11.74 2.22
N ALA A 767 -15.96 -11.62 3.48
CA ALA A 767 -15.18 -10.83 4.44
C ALA A 767 -13.95 -11.61 4.92
N LEU A 768 -12.89 -10.87 5.26
CA LEU A 768 -11.67 -11.40 5.87
C LEU A 768 -11.38 -10.59 7.13
N PRO A 769 -10.95 -11.20 8.24
CA PRO A 769 -10.53 -10.43 9.40
C PRO A 769 -9.23 -9.70 9.09
N CYS A 770 -9.10 -8.53 9.70
CA CYS A 770 -7.86 -7.79 9.71
C CYS A 770 -7.20 -7.92 11.10
N PHE A 771 -5.94 -8.32 11.11
CA PHE A 771 -5.10 -8.35 12.31
C PHE A 771 -3.91 -7.43 12.15
N VAL A 772 -3.45 -6.87 13.26
CA VAL A 772 -2.20 -6.12 13.36
C VAL A 772 -1.21 -6.94 14.19
N LEU A 773 0.03 -7.05 13.71
CA LEU A 773 1.13 -7.66 14.45
C LEU A 773 1.56 -6.77 15.61
N ASP A 774 1.47 -7.29 16.83
CA ASP A 774 2.08 -6.70 18.02
C ASP A 774 3.51 -7.26 18.23
N PRO A 775 4.57 -6.47 17.95
CA PRO A 775 5.95 -6.93 18.09
C PRO A 775 6.32 -7.23 19.55
N ASP A 776 5.65 -6.63 20.53
CA ASP A 776 5.92 -6.86 21.96
C ASP A 776 5.33 -8.20 22.44
N LEU A 777 4.37 -8.77 21.71
CA LEU A 777 3.78 -10.09 21.97
C LEU A 777 4.38 -11.20 21.09
N ALA A 778 5.14 -10.84 20.04
CA ALA A 778 5.79 -11.80 19.14
C ALA A 778 7.01 -12.52 19.76
N THR A 779 7.38 -12.22 21.02
CA THR A 779 8.42 -12.92 21.76
C THR A 779 7.87 -14.12 22.52
N GLY A 780 7.75 -15.25 21.81
CA GLY A 780 7.78 -16.57 22.45
C GLY A 780 9.18 -16.87 23.04
N PRO A 781 9.29 -17.84 23.97
CA PRO A 781 10.43 -17.99 24.87
C PRO A 781 11.65 -18.58 24.15
N ASP A 782 12.42 -17.76 23.44
CA ASP A 782 13.76 -18.11 23.00
C ASP A 782 14.71 -16.89 22.95
N GLN A 783 14.43 -15.88 23.78
CA GLN A 783 15.40 -14.82 24.06
C GLN A 783 16.11 -15.07 25.39
N GLY A 784 17.14 -15.90 25.29
CA GLY A 784 18.20 -16.03 26.27
C GLY A 784 19.52 -16.24 25.55
N LEU A 785 19.99 -15.24 24.78
CA LEU A 785 21.40 -14.97 24.41
C LEU A 785 21.49 -13.86 23.34
N ARG A 786 21.47 -12.59 23.77
CA ARG A 786 22.53 -11.57 23.54
C ARG A 786 22.01 -10.16 23.81
#